data_AF-A0A534MPA1-F1
#
_entry.id   AF-A0A534MPA1-F1
#
_cell.length_a   1.000
_cell.length_b   1.000
_cell.length_c   1.000
_cell.angle_alpha   90.00
_cell.angle_beta   90.00
_cell.angle_gamma   90.00
#
_symmetry.space_group_name_H-M   'P 1'
#
loop_
_entity.id
_entity.type
_entity.pdbx_description
1 polymer ?
#
loop_
_entity_poly.entity_id
_entity_poly.type
_entity_poly.pdbx_seq_one_letter_code
_entity_poly.pdbx_strand_id
1 'polypeptide(L)'
;MGSATLDRPSMGEPKLREKTWEPAYEEDVLKAWRVEPDLYRFSPEPGQPTYVIDTPPPYPSGSWHVGAVMAYAMIDMIARAQRMLGRAVLFPFGLDRNGINIERTVEKKTGKALHRWDREAFIQECRKEIEAIGNGLLELAVRVGMSADFDHTYYTDSDEYRAFSQAIFLELWPKGLFYRGERPTFWCPVCETPLAEADIDYEERPSNLVWMKFPLTSKGEIRIATTRPELLAACRAVIVHPDDARFAGLHGKKARVPLYDHEVPILTHPTAKPEFGSGAAMICSYGDMVDLQLFRELRLEPVKAIDEHGKMTDAAGPLKGLKVEAARAKAIELLRAGGFLEKLEPIQHQTPICSRTLNPIEFLSSDAWYLKQLEFRDDLRRLAQEMEFRPTRHRQLVLDWIDSLTIDWPISRLRYYHTEIPLWYCKKCGETLAPPPGKYYRPWKDPAPFAKCPKCNSKEFVGEQRVFDTWMDSSVSNLFLTRYHTDPDFFGANFPLSLRPQGREIVRTWLYYTMLKSWLVHRSKPFRRVFIHGLGLDARGRAMHRTQGNVIDPWPYQAARRRRDPALRRGRDEPGRRLPDQRGEDRRGREVRHEALERRAVHLFVRGAGGREAPTLRRMDPRGAEPARRFVPRRLRGPEPVPPGEPGSGLPLEPVRPALRGDGEGPRVRGRHGRPMDAARVPAGSPAPPRARHPVLDGQDLAVRV
;
A
#
# COMPACT_ATOMS: atom_id res chain seq x y z
N MET A 1 15.04 50.25 55.28
CA MET A 1 13.86 50.37 54.39
C MET A 1 14.38 50.26 52.96
N GLY A 2 13.94 49.39 52.05
CA GLY A 2 13.12 48.19 52.13
C GLY A 2 13.64 47.24 51.04
N SER A 3 13.68 45.95 51.35
CA SER A 3 13.98 44.89 50.38
C SER A 3 12.79 44.76 49.44
N ALA A 4 12.99 45.03 48.14
CA ALA A 4 12.00 44.75 47.12
C ALA A 4 11.85 43.23 46.98
N THR A 5 10.82 42.69 47.63
CA THR A 5 10.32 41.34 47.37
C THR A 5 9.87 41.26 45.91
N LEU A 6 10.64 40.56 45.09
CA LEU A 6 10.21 40.11 43.76
C LEU A 6 9.00 39.19 43.95
N ASP A 7 7.83 39.67 43.51
CA ASP A 7 6.60 38.91 43.48
C ASP A 7 6.81 37.58 42.74
N ARG A 8 6.42 36.50 43.41
CA ARG A 8 6.31 35.18 42.78
C ARG A 8 5.27 35.30 41.66
N PRO A 9 5.54 34.81 40.43
CA PRO A 9 4.45 34.64 39.48
C PRO A 9 3.49 33.63 40.11
N SER A 10 2.31 34.09 40.52
CA SER A 10 1.27 33.20 41.03
C SER A 10 0.99 32.20 39.91
N MET A 11 1.06 30.90 40.21
CA MET A 11 0.47 29.90 39.33
C MET A 11 -1.00 30.29 39.22
N GLY A 12 -1.38 30.91 38.10
CA GLY A 12 -2.72 31.43 37.92
C GLY A 12 -3.74 30.34 38.19
N GLU A 13 -4.88 30.72 38.75
CA GLU A 13 -5.98 29.77 38.96
C GLU A 13 -6.19 28.94 37.69
N PRO A 14 -6.42 27.62 37.80
CA PRO A 14 -6.71 26.80 36.65
C PRO A 14 -7.89 27.42 35.89
N LYS A 15 -7.63 27.82 34.65
CA LYS A 15 -8.63 28.49 33.78
C LYS A 15 -9.84 27.60 33.53
N LEU A 16 -9.64 26.28 33.54
CA LEU A 16 -10.70 25.28 33.48
C LEU A 16 -11.17 24.97 34.90
N ARG A 17 -12.40 25.37 35.20
CA ARG A 17 -13.03 25.19 36.52
C ARG A 17 -13.86 23.90 36.58
N GLU A 18 -14.15 23.33 35.42
CA GLU A 18 -14.99 22.16 35.25
C GLU A 18 -14.23 20.87 35.54
N LYS A 19 -14.89 19.96 36.28
CA LYS A 19 -14.32 18.66 36.65
C LYS A 19 -14.52 17.59 35.57
N THR A 20 -15.33 17.90 34.56
CA THR A 20 -15.70 16.99 33.47
C THR A 20 -15.32 17.63 32.14
N TRP A 21 -14.68 16.85 31.26
CA TRP A 21 -14.36 17.29 29.90
C TRP A 21 -15.61 17.28 29.02
N GLU A 22 -15.94 18.42 28.42
CA GLU A 22 -16.96 18.53 27.39
C GLU A 22 -16.28 18.70 26.02
N PRO A 23 -16.67 17.93 24.98
CA PRO A 23 -16.09 18.06 23.64
C PRO A 23 -16.21 19.47 23.02
N ALA A 24 -17.13 20.29 23.50
CA ALA A 24 -17.26 21.69 23.09
C ALA A 24 -16.00 22.52 23.39
N TYR A 25 -15.24 22.18 24.43
CA TYR A 25 -13.98 22.88 24.76
C TYR A 25 -12.92 22.73 23.66
N GLU A 26 -12.95 21.63 22.90
CA GLU A 26 -12.05 21.45 21.77
C GLU A 26 -12.30 22.50 20.69
N GLU A 27 -13.54 22.93 20.49
CA GLU A 27 -13.86 23.95 19.49
C GLU A 27 -13.25 25.30 19.86
N ASP A 28 -13.24 25.65 21.15
CA ASP A 28 -12.63 26.89 21.61
C ASP A 28 -11.10 26.84 21.53
N VAL A 29 -10.48 25.68 21.80
CA VAL A 29 -9.05 25.47 21.57
C VAL A 29 -8.71 25.58 20.07
N LEU A 30 -9.51 24.95 19.20
CA LEU A 30 -9.32 25.04 17.75
C LEU A 30 -9.51 26.48 17.24
N LYS A 31 -10.47 27.24 17.77
CA LYS A 31 -10.63 28.67 17.47
C LYS A 31 -9.41 29.47 17.90
N ALA A 32 -8.87 29.19 19.10
CA ALA A 32 -7.66 29.84 19.60
C ALA A 32 -6.45 29.56 18.69
N TRP A 33 -6.25 28.32 18.25
CA TRP A 33 -5.17 28.00 17.31
C TRP A 33 -5.37 28.66 15.94
N ARG A 34 -6.62 28.78 15.45
CA ARG A 34 -6.91 29.42 14.16
C ARG A 34 -6.60 30.92 14.12
N VAL A 35 -6.64 31.61 15.25
CA VAL A 35 -6.29 33.05 15.31
C VAL A 35 -4.78 33.28 15.40
N GLU A 36 -3.98 32.22 15.51
CA GLU A 36 -2.51 32.24 15.50
C GLU A 36 -1.99 31.68 14.16
N PRO A 37 -2.01 32.47 13.06
CA PRO A 37 -1.71 31.97 11.72
C PRO A 37 -0.28 31.42 11.58
N ASP A 38 0.67 31.90 12.37
CA ASP A 38 2.06 31.43 12.33
C ASP A 38 2.34 30.23 13.24
N LEU A 39 1.34 29.73 13.99
CA LEU A 39 1.54 28.66 14.99
C LEU A 39 2.14 27.38 14.41
N TYR A 40 1.76 27.03 13.17
CA TYR A 40 2.24 25.82 12.48
C TYR A 40 3.04 26.12 11.21
N ARG A 41 3.25 27.41 10.89
CA ARG A 41 3.95 27.85 9.70
C ARG A 41 5.39 27.36 9.72
N PHE A 42 5.85 26.84 8.58
CA PHE A 42 7.26 26.50 8.43
C PHE A 42 8.08 27.75 8.08
N SER A 43 8.76 28.31 9.08
CA SER A 43 9.62 29.49 8.95
C SER A 43 10.88 29.32 9.80
N PRO A 44 11.91 28.60 9.32
CA PRO A 44 13.13 28.36 10.10
C PRO A 44 13.90 29.65 10.36
N GLU A 45 14.33 29.86 11.61
CA GLU A 45 15.29 30.90 11.95
C GLU A 45 16.71 30.53 11.47
N PRO A 46 17.60 31.51 11.22
CA PRO A 46 18.99 31.22 10.86
C PRO A 46 19.67 30.28 11.88
N GLY A 47 20.20 29.15 11.40
CA GLY A 47 20.84 28.13 12.23
C GLY A 47 19.89 27.18 12.95
N GLN A 48 18.57 27.36 12.84
CA GLN A 48 17.60 26.44 13.42
C GLN A 48 17.57 25.13 12.61
N PRO A 49 17.70 23.96 13.25
CA PRO A 49 17.63 22.68 12.56
C PRO A 49 16.22 22.45 12.01
N THR A 50 16.13 22.06 10.74
CA THR A 50 14.88 21.70 10.09
C THR A 50 14.50 20.24 10.32
N TYR A 51 13.20 19.95 10.17
CA TYR A 51 12.65 18.60 10.16
C TYR A 51 11.53 18.53 9.13
N VAL A 52 11.83 17.94 7.97
CA VAL A 52 10.88 17.83 6.86
C VAL A 52 10.21 16.46 6.85
N ILE A 53 8.88 16.45 6.96
CA ILE A 53 8.04 15.26 6.95
C ILE A 53 7.40 15.12 5.57
N ASP A 54 7.59 13.98 4.93
CA ASP A 54 6.86 13.61 3.71
C ASP A 54 5.55 12.93 4.11
N THR A 55 4.51 13.71 4.37
CA THR A 55 3.21 13.22 4.88
C THR A 55 2.46 12.47 3.78
N PRO A 56 1.88 11.27 4.04
CA PRO A 56 1.08 10.55 3.04
C PRO A 56 -0.12 11.40 2.66
N PRO A 57 -0.24 11.86 1.40
CA PRO A 57 -1.40 12.63 0.98
C PRO A 57 -2.61 11.69 0.97
N PRO A 58 -3.62 11.87 1.84
CA PRO A 58 -4.77 11.00 1.83
C PRO A 58 -5.53 11.09 0.50
N TYR A 59 -6.05 9.95 0.08
CA TYR A 59 -6.95 9.88 -1.07
C TYR A 59 -8.37 10.30 -0.67
N PRO A 60 -9.01 11.27 -1.34
CA PRO A 60 -10.37 11.71 -1.07
C PRO A 60 -11.38 10.71 -1.67
N SER A 61 -11.42 9.50 -1.11
CA SER A 61 -12.34 8.41 -1.49
C SER A 61 -13.51 8.24 -0.50
N GLY A 62 -13.78 9.29 0.27
CA GLY A 62 -14.76 9.34 1.36
C GLY A 62 -14.14 9.95 2.62
N SER A 63 -14.92 10.00 3.70
CA SER A 63 -14.43 10.46 5.01
C SER A 63 -13.36 9.50 5.56
N TRP A 64 -12.51 9.95 6.49
CA TRP A 64 -11.64 9.04 7.23
C TRP A 64 -12.45 8.14 8.18
N HIS A 65 -11.99 6.90 8.36
CA HIS A 65 -12.39 6.07 9.49
C HIS A 65 -11.37 6.22 10.63
N VAL A 66 -11.67 5.69 11.82
CA VAL A 66 -10.80 5.81 13.00
C VAL A 66 -9.37 5.32 12.74
N GLY A 67 -9.18 4.25 11.97
CA GLY A 67 -7.85 3.77 11.56
C GLY A 67 -7.00 4.82 10.84
N ALA A 68 -7.59 5.63 9.95
CA ALA A 68 -6.87 6.71 9.28
C ALA A 68 -6.57 7.85 10.27
N VAL A 69 -7.52 8.22 11.12
CA VAL A 69 -7.28 9.24 12.17
C VAL A 69 -6.12 8.85 13.08
N MET A 70 -6.05 7.59 13.51
CA MET A 70 -4.94 7.09 14.33
C MET A 70 -3.59 7.17 13.60
N ALA A 71 -3.55 6.85 12.31
CA ALA A 71 -2.33 6.96 11.51
C ALA A 71 -1.82 8.41 11.45
N TYR A 72 -2.69 9.36 11.10
CA TYR A 72 -2.32 10.78 11.02
C TYR A 72 -2.03 11.39 12.39
N ALA A 73 -2.69 10.94 13.45
CA ALA A 73 -2.40 11.37 14.83
C ALA A 73 -0.97 10.98 15.25
N MET A 74 -0.48 9.79 14.89
CA MET A 74 0.92 9.40 15.17
C MET A 74 1.91 10.32 14.45
N ILE A 75 1.60 10.75 13.23
CA ILE A 75 2.44 11.68 12.46
C ILE A 75 2.45 13.05 13.14
N ASP A 76 1.28 13.54 13.53
CA ASP A 76 1.11 14.81 14.23
C ASP A 76 1.87 14.85 15.56
N MET A 77 1.82 13.76 16.34
CA MET A 77 2.60 13.63 17.56
C MET A 77 4.10 13.79 17.31
N ILE A 78 4.63 13.18 16.23
CA ILE A 78 6.03 13.33 15.86
C ILE A 78 6.33 14.78 15.48
N ALA A 79 5.48 15.41 14.66
CA ALA A 79 5.67 16.80 14.27
C ALA A 79 5.70 17.76 15.47
N ARG A 80 4.74 17.62 16.39
CA ARG A 80 4.67 18.41 17.64
C ARG A 80 5.90 18.18 18.51
N ALA A 81 6.31 16.92 18.70
CA ALA A 81 7.50 16.60 19.49
C ALA A 81 8.77 17.23 18.88
N GLN A 82 8.94 17.21 17.55
CA GLN A 82 10.09 17.85 16.91
C GLN A 82 10.07 19.37 17.05
N ARG A 83 8.90 20.02 16.97
CA ARG A 83 8.77 21.46 17.26
C ARG A 83 9.15 21.78 18.70
N MET A 84 8.66 20.98 19.66
CA MET A 84 8.99 21.11 21.09
C MET A 84 10.47 20.85 21.40
N LEU A 85 11.17 20.10 20.54
CA LEU A 85 12.63 19.91 20.60
C LEU A 85 13.42 21.04 19.91
N GLY A 86 12.75 22.14 19.53
CA GLY A 86 13.37 23.35 18.98
C GLY A 86 13.60 23.33 17.47
N ARG A 87 13.08 22.33 16.74
CA ARG A 87 13.24 22.25 15.28
C ARG A 87 12.18 23.05 14.54
N ALA A 88 12.54 23.61 13.40
CA ALA A 88 11.58 24.08 12.41
C ALA A 88 10.99 22.89 11.66
N VAL A 89 9.70 22.62 11.80
CA VAL A 89 9.07 21.42 11.24
C VAL A 89 8.22 21.77 10.02
N LEU A 90 8.60 21.25 8.85
CA LEU A 90 7.74 21.26 7.67
C LEU A 90 6.85 20.02 7.75
N PHE A 91 5.58 20.24 8.11
CA PHE A 91 4.55 19.20 8.18
C PHE A 91 3.43 19.52 7.18
N PRO A 92 3.62 19.16 5.90
CA PRO A 92 2.69 19.50 4.84
C PRO A 92 1.46 18.60 4.92
N PHE A 93 0.32 19.13 4.48
CA PHE A 93 -0.88 18.35 4.20
C PHE A 93 -1.15 18.39 2.70
N GLY A 94 -1.14 17.24 2.04
CA GLY A 94 -1.49 17.14 0.62
C GLY A 94 -2.75 16.34 0.41
N LEU A 95 -3.47 16.52 -0.69
CA LEU A 95 -4.55 15.60 -1.09
C LEU A 95 -4.18 14.91 -2.40
N ASP A 96 -4.20 13.57 -2.40
CA ASP A 96 -3.97 12.80 -3.61
C ASP A 96 -5.26 12.72 -4.43
N ARG A 97 -5.45 13.70 -5.31
CA ARG A 97 -6.67 13.94 -6.08
C ARG A 97 -6.65 13.29 -7.47
N ASN A 98 -5.64 12.53 -7.85
CA ASN A 98 -5.63 11.85 -9.14
C ASN A 98 -6.20 10.44 -9.03
N GLY A 99 -6.68 9.87 -10.13
CA GLY A 99 -6.72 8.42 -10.25
C GLY A 99 -8.08 7.75 -10.32
N ILE A 100 -8.04 6.43 -10.45
CA ILE A 100 -9.20 5.59 -10.73
C ILE A 100 -10.29 5.61 -9.64
N ASN A 101 -9.98 5.93 -8.39
CA ASN A 101 -10.99 5.86 -7.33
C ASN A 101 -12.03 6.98 -7.48
N ILE A 102 -11.61 8.21 -7.84
CA ILE A 102 -12.57 9.29 -8.13
C ILE A 102 -13.37 8.99 -9.39
N GLU A 103 -12.71 8.52 -10.44
CA GLU A 103 -13.38 8.17 -11.69
C GLU A 103 -14.45 7.12 -11.47
N ARG A 104 -14.14 6.06 -10.70
CA ARG A 104 -15.13 5.03 -10.34
C ARG A 104 -16.25 5.58 -9.46
N THR A 105 -15.98 6.58 -8.63
CA THR A 105 -17.01 7.25 -7.83
C THR A 105 -18.01 7.94 -8.77
N VAL A 106 -17.51 8.66 -9.78
CA VAL A 106 -18.33 9.28 -10.82
C VAL A 106 -19.07 8.24 -11.66
N GLU A 107 -18.41 7.19 -12.15
CA GLU A 107 -19.02 6.12 -12.95
C GLU A 107 -20.17 5.44 -12.17
N LYS A 108 -19.98 5.16 -10.88
CA LYS A 108 -21.02 4.58 -10.02
C LYS A 108 -22.17 5.55 -9.77
N LYS A 109 -21.88 6.82 -9.50
CA LYS A 109 -22.89 7.85 -9.22
C LYS A 109 -23.77 8.13 -10.44
N THR A 110 -23.16 8.12 -11.62
CA THR A 110 -23.83 8.44 -12.89
C THR A 110 -24.38 7.22 -13.61
N GLY A 111 -23.92 6.01 -13.27
CA GLY A 111 -24.24 4.77 -13.98
C GLY A 111 -23.63 4.67 -15.38
N LYS A 112 -22.75 5.61 -15.75
CA LYS A 112 -22.19 5.73 -17.10
C LYS A 112 -20.69 5.39 -17.08
N ALA A 113 -20.32 4.32 -17.79
CA ALA A 113 -18.94 3.86 -17.93
C ALA A 113 -18.05 4.89 -18.66
N LEU A 114 -16.77 4.95 -18.26
CA LEU A 114 -15.76 5.89 -18.76
C LEU A 114 -15.74 6.04 -20.28
N HIS A 115 -15.72 4.92 -21.03
CA HIS A 115 -15.62 4.92 -22.49
C HIS A 115 -16.83 5.54 -23.21
N ARG A 116 -17.93 5.79 -22.49
CA ARG A 116 -19.13 6.47 -23.03
C ARG A 116 -19.10 7.98 -22.82
N TRP A 117 -18.08 8.48 -22.12
CA TRP A 117 -17.93 9.91 -21.85
C TRP A 117 -17.06 10.60 -22.87
N ASP A 118 -17.40 11.86 -23.15
CA ASP A 118 -16.41 12.83 -23.60
C ASP A 118 -15.37 13.03 -22.48
N ARG A 119 -14.09 13.05 -22.86
CA ARG A 119 -12.98 13.10 -21.89
C ARG A 119 -12.99 14.38 -21.06
N GLU A 120 -13.20 15.54 -21.68
CA GLU A 120 -13.21 16.81 -20.98
C GLU A 120 -14.40 16.86 -20.00
N ALA A 121 -15.60 16.49 -20.46
CA ALA A 121 -16.79 16.48 -19.62
C ALA A 121 -16.62 15.56 -18.38
N PHE A 122 -16.02 14.38 -18.56
CA PHE A 122 -15.76 13.47 -17.45
C PHE A 122 -14.73 14.02 -16.46
N ILE A 123 -13.69 14.68 -16.95
CA ILE A 123 -12.67 15.32 -16.11
C ILE A 123 -13.31 16.40 -15.23
N GLN A 124 -14.22 17.22 -15.79
CA GLN A 124 -14.92 18.24 -15.01
C GLN A 124 -15.82 17.66 -13.93
N GLU A 125 -16.53 16.56 -14.23
CA GLU A 125 -17.36 15.89 -13.22
C GLU A 125 -16.50 15.28 -12.10
N CYS A 126 -15.35 14.69 -12.42
CA CYS A 126 -14.40 14.21 -11.42
C CYS A 126 -13.88 15.34 -10.53
N ARG A 127 -13.53 16.50 -11.12
CA ARG A 127 -13.05 17.68 -10.39
C ARG A 127 -14.09 18.18 -9.39
N LYS A 128 -15.35 18.27 -9.82
CA LYS A 128 -16.46 18.69 -8.96
C LYS A 128 -16.67 17.74 -7.79
N GLU A 129 -16.69 16.43 -8.04
CA GLU A 129 -16.91 15.45 -6.98
C GLU A 129 -15.74 15.40 -5.99
N ILE A 130 -14.50 15.50 -6.47
CA ILE A 130 -13.31 15.36 -5.61
C ILE A 130 -13.06 16.58 -4.73
N GLU A 131 -13.45 17.77 -5.19
CA GLU A 131 -13.36 19.00 -4.41
C GLU A 131 -14.22 18.91 -3.14
N ALA A 132 -15.48 18.47 -3.27
CA ALA A 132 -16.38 18.32 -2.14
C ALA A 132 -15.85 17.30 -1.11
N ILE A 133 -15.34 16.16 -1.58
CA ILE A 133 -14.78 15.12 -0.71
C ILE A 133 -13.49 15.62 -0.03
N GLY A 134 -12.63 16.30 -0.79
CA GLY A 134 -11.39 16.88 -0.29
C GLY A 134 -11.62 17.92 0.81
N ASN A 135 -12.58 18.81 0.64
CA ASN A 135 -12.92 19.83 1.64
C ASN A 135 -13.41 19.18 2.95
N GLY A 136 -14.28 18.17 2.85
CA GLY A 136 -14.72 17.42 4.03
C GLY A 136 -13.57 16.69 4.75
N LEU A 137 -12.51 16.31 4.03
CA LEU A 137 -11.33 15.71 4.62
C LEU A 137 -10.45 16.71 5.35
N LEU A 138 -10.24 17.89 4.78
CA LEU A 138 -9.52 19.00 5.41
C LEU A 138 -10.23 19.46 6.69
N GLU A 139 -11.56 19.63 6.63
CA GLU A 139 -12.37 19.95 7.81
C GLU A 139 -12.19 18.92 8.93
N LEU A 140 -12.17 17.63 8.57
CA LEU A 140 -11.96 16.55 9.52
C LEU A 140 -10.54 16.57 10.11
N ALA A 141 -9.52 16.77 9.28
CA ALA A 141 -8.12 16.87 9.71
C ALA A 141 -7.90 18.02 10.71
N VAL A 142 -8.47 19.20 10.42
CA VAL A 142 -8.48 20.34 11.35
C VAL A 142 -9.26 20.00 12.61
N ARG A 143 -10.43 19.35 12.50
CA ARG A 143 -11.27 19.02 13.66
C ARG A 143 -10.62 18.03 14.61
N VAL A 144 -9.83 17.09 14.11
CA VAL A 144 -9.05 16.16 14.97
C VAL A 144 -7.80 16.81 15.56
N GLY A 145 -7.55 18.10 15.26
CA GLY A 145 -6.50 18.90 15.88
C GLY A 145 -5.12 18.69 15.28
N MET A 146 -5.02 18.29 14.00
CA MET A 146 -3.71 18.19 13.34
C MET A 146 -3.02 19.56 13.28
N SER A 147 -1.70 19.55 13.45
CA SER A 147 -0.79 20.69 13.39
C SER A 147 -0.06 20.80 12.05
N ALA A 148 -0.73 20.38 10.97
CA ALA A 148 -0.18 20.50 9.63
C ALA A 148 -0.32 21.94 9.11
N ASP A 149 0.50 22.30 8.12
CA ASP A 149 0.39 23.56 7.40
C ASP A 149 -0.75 23.47 6.38
N PHE A 150 -1.97 23.77 6.82
CA PHE A 150 -3.17 23.69 5.98
C PHE A 150 -3.29 24.85 4.99
N ASP A 151 -2.66 25.98 5.26
CA ASP A 151 -2.67 27.15 4.37
C ASP A 151 -1.90 26.87 3.07
N HIS A 152 -0.88 26.00 3.14
CA HIS A 152 -0.11 25.53 1.99
C HIS A 152 -0.46 24.09 1.60
N THR A 153 -1.76 23.74 1.66
CA THR A 153 -2.23 22.42 1.20
C THR A 153 -1.94 22.24 -0.29
N TYR A 154 -1.23 21.17 -0.65
CA TYR A 154 -0.96 20.84 -2.05
C TYR A 154 -1.94 19.80 -2.61
N TYR A 155 -2.18 19.86 -3.92
CA TYR A 155 -3.11 18.96 -4.60
C TYR A 155 -2.41 18.28 -5.77
N THR A 156 -2.44 16.95 -5.82
CA THR A 156 -1.76 16.22 -6.90
C THR A 156 -2.41 16.44 -8.27
N ASP A 157 -3.66 16.91 -8.32
CA ASP A 157 -4.38 17.26 -9.54
C ASP A 157 -4.31 18.75 -9.92
N SER A 158 -3.49 19.54 -9.21
CA SER A 158 -3.20 20.93 -9.58
C SER A 158 -2.26 21.00 -10.78
N ASP A 159 -2.41 22.05 -11.60
CA ASP A 159 -1.54 22.27 -12.76
C ASP A 159 -0.05 22.37 -12.36
N GLU A 160 0.25 22.95 -11.19
CA GLU A 160 1.61 23.03 -10.65
C GLU A 160 2.20 21.64 -10.36
N TYR A 161 1.48 20.80 -9.61
CA TYR A 161 1.97 19.48 -9.25
C TYR A 161 2.07 18.57 -10.48
N ARG A 162 1.11 18.67 -11.41
CA ARG A 162 1.12 17.92 -12.68
C ARG A 162 2.28 18.35 -13.58
N ALA A 163 2.56 19.65 -13.67
CA ALA A 163 3.73 20.18 -14.37
C ALA A 163 5.03 19.64 -13.74
N PHE A 164 5.12 19.60 -12.42
CA PHE A 164 6.28 19.06 -11.71
C PHE A 164 6.48 17.56 -11.96
N SER A 165 5.41 16.75 -11.87
CA SER A 165 5.43 15.32 -12.20
C SER A 165 5.92 15.06 -13.64
N GLN A 166 5.42 15.85 -14.60
CA GLN A 166 5.89 15.82 -15.98
C GLN A 166 7.34 16.27 -16.13
N ALA A 167 7.78 17.30 -15.40
CA ALA A 167 9.16 17.78 -15.45
C ALA A 167 10.15 16.67 -15.05
N ILE A 168 9.86 15.93 -13.97
CA ILE A 168 10.68 14.77 -13.55
C ILE A 168 10.68 13.66 -14.61
N PHE A 169 9.54 13.40 -15.26
CA PHE A 169 9.50 12.45 -16.38
C PHE A 169 10.37 12.92 -17.55
N LEU A 170 10.26 14.18 -17.93
CA LEU A 170 10.99 14.79 -19.05
C LEU A 170 12.50 14.89 -18.78
N GLU A 171 12.93 15.11 -17.53
CA GLU A 171 14.34 15.05 -17.14
C GLU A 171 14.92 13.63 -17.32
N LEU A 172 14.13 12.61 -17.01
CA LEU A 172 14.54 11.21 -17.13
C LEU A 172 14.40 10.66 -18.56
N TRP A 173 13.63 11.32 -19.42
CA TRP A 173 13.35 10.87 -20.78
C TRP A 173 14.60 10.63 -21.65
N PRO A 174 15.57 11.56 -21.73
CA PRO A 174 16.79 11.37 -22.52
C PRO A 174 17.68 10.23 -22.02
N LYS A 175 17.47 9.73 -20.79
CA LYS A 175 18.26 8.63 -20.21
C LYS A 175 17.86 7.24 -20.73
N GLY A 176 16.85 7.13 -21.61
CA GLY A 176 16.44 5.84 -22.20
C GLY A 176 15.84 4.85 -21.19
N LEU A 177 15.25 5.38 -20.11
CA LEU A 177 14.66 4.61 -19.01
C LEU A 177 13.21 4.21 -19.29
N PHE A 178 12.52 4.97 -20.13
CA PHE A 178 11.15 4.70 -20.52
C PHE A 178 11.11 4.00 -21.87
N TYR A 179 10.28 2.98 -21.98
CA TYR A 179 10.05 2.29 -23.25
C TYR A 179 8.59 1.90 -23.38
N ARG A 180 8.14 1.84 -24.63
CA ARG A 180 6.82 1.33 -24.99
C ARG A 180 6.97 -0.12 -25.42
N GLY A 181 6.09 -0.98 -24.94
CA GLY A 181 6.13 -2.38 -25.30
C GLY A 181 4.76 -3.00 -25.18
N GLU A 182 4.43 -3.85 -26.13
CA GLU A 182 3.33 -4.78 -25.98
C GLU A 182 3.82 -5.93 -25.09
N ARG A 183 3.30 -5.99 -23.87
CA ARG A 183 3.64 -7.05 -22.91
C ARG A 183 2.38 -7.61 -22.27
N PRO A 184 2.37 -8.92 -22.00
CA PRO A 184 1.50 -9.49 -21.00
C PRO A 184 1.63 -8.71 -19.69
N THR A 185 0.51 -8.16 -19.23
CA THR A 185 0.42 -7.39 -18.00
C THR A 185 -0.82 -7.81 -17.22
N PHE A 186 -0.82 -7.51 -15.93
CA PHE A 186 -2.00 -7.67 -15.11
C PHE A 186 -3.09 -6.73 -15.62
N TRP A 187 -4.30 -7.24 -15.80
CA TRP A 187 -5.43 -6.50 -16.31
C TRP A 187 -6.63 -6.67 -15.38
N CYS A 188 -7.32 -5.57 -15.07
CA CYS A 188 -8.57 -5.64 -14.32
C CYS A 188 -9.76 -5.42 -15.26
N PRO A 189 -10.57 -6.45 -15.56
CA PRO A 189 -11.74 -6.34 -16.44
C PRO A 189 -12.81 -5.38 -15.95
N VAL A 190 -12.81 -5.07 -14.64
CA VAL A 190 -13.74 -4.13 -14.02
C VAL A 190 -13.24 -2.69 -14.09
N CYS A 191 -11.92 -2.50 -14.07
CA CYS A 191 -11.29 -1.18 -14.23
C CYS A 191 -11.01 -0.82 -15.68
N GLU A 192 -10.99 -1.82 -16.57
CA GLU A 192 -10.65 -1.71 -17.99
C GLU A 192 -9.27 -1.05 -18.18
N THR A 193 -8.28 -1.48 -17.39
CA THR A 193 -6.95 -0.86 -17.37
C THR A 193 -5.86 -1.82 -16.90
N PRO A 194 -4.60 -1.66 -17.36
CA PRO A 194 -3.49 -2.44 -16.87
C PRO A 194 -3.14 -2.05 -15.42
N LEU A 195 -2.72 -3.03 -14.62
CA LEU A 195 -2.36 -2.88 -13.23
C LEU A 195 -0.84 -3.07 -13.04
N ALA A 196 -0.27 -2.33 -12.10
CA ALA A 196 1.07 -2.64 -11.61
C ALA A 196 1.01 -3.88 -10.70
N GLU A 197 2.11 -4.62 -10.59
CA GLU A 197 2.23 -5.76 -9.67
C GLU A 197 1.91 -5.34 -8.21
N ALA A 198 2.24 -4.10 -7.85
CA ALA A 198 1.94 -3.53 -6.53
C ALA A 198 0.44 -3.31 -6.26
N ASP A 199 -0.40 -3.30 -7.30
CA ASP A 199 -1.85 -3.16 -7.19
C ASP A 199 -2.57 -4.53 -7.08
N ILE A 200 -1.81 -5.63 -7.04
CA ILE A 200 -2.34 -7.01 -6.94
C ILE A 200 -2.28 -7.50 -5.50
N ASP A 201 -3.43 -7.99 -5.04
CA ASP A 201 -3.56 -8.73 -3.78
C ASP A 201 -3.97 -10.18 -4.07
N TYR A 202 -3.83 -11.06 -3.09
CA TYR A 202 -4.19 -12.48 -3.20
C TYR A 202 -5.24 -12.84 -2.17
N GLU A 203 -6.25 -13.58 -2.60
CA GLU A 203 -7.33 -14.07 -1.75
C GLU A 203 -7.54 -15.58 -1.96
N GLU A 204 -7.66 -16.31 -0.86
CA GLU A 204 -7.99 -17.73 -0.90
C GLU A 204 -9.49 -17.90 -1.21
N ARG A 205 -9.80 -18.51 -2.35
CA ARG A 205 -11.18 -18.75 -2.81
C ARG A 205 -11.42 -20.23 -3.11
N PRO A 206 -12.62 -20.74 -2.82
CA PRO A 206 -13.03 -22.06 -3.30
C PRO A 206 -12.98 -22.11 -4.83
N SER A 207 -12.37 -23.17 -5.36
CA SER A 207 -12.31 -23.45 -6.80
C SER A 207 -12.39 -24.95 -7.05
N ASN A 208 -12.43 -25.35 -8.31
CA ASN A 208 -12.36 -26.76 -8.71
C ASN A 208 -11.13 -26.97 -9.58
N LEU A 209 -10.33 -27.97 -9.22
CA LEU A 209 -9.33 -28.54 -10.10
C LEU A 209 -10.03 -29.52 -11.05
N VAL A 210 -10.04 -29.17 -12.34
CA VAL A 210 -10.72 -29.92 -13.39
C VAL A 210 -9.76 -30.91 -14.00
N TRP A 211 -10.03 -32.20 -13.77
CA TRP A 211 -9.24 -33.29 -14.33
C TRP A 211 -9.83 -33.73 -15.66
N MET A 212 -9.03 -33.71 -16.71
CA MET A 212 -9.47 -33.99 -18.07
C MET A 212 -8.44 -34.79 -18.86
N LYS A 213 -8.92 -35.47 -19.89
CA LYS A 213 -8.14 -36.34 -20.77
C LYS A 213 -7.89 -35.63 -22.09
N PHE A 214 -6.62 -35.51 -22.47
CA PHE A 214 -6.19 -35.05 -23.78
C PHE A 214 -5.83 -36.28 -24.61
N PRO A 215 -6.59 -36.59 -25.69
CA PRO A 215 -6.23 -37.67 -26.60
C PRO A 215 -4.87 -37.40 -27.22
N LEU A 216 -4.01 -38.42 -27.32
CA LEU A 216 -2.77 -38.30 -28.08
C LEU A 216 -3.09 -38.39 -29.58
N THR A 217 -2.28 -37.76 -30.43
CA THR A 217 -2.35 -38.00 -31.88
C THR A 217 -1.93 -39.44 -32.20
N SER A 218 -1.06 -40.02 -31.37
CA SER A 218 -0.83 -41.46 -31.29
C SER A 218 -1.92 -42.16 -30.47
N LYS A 219 -1.90 -43.49 -30.39
CA LYS A 219 -2.79 -44.22 -29.47
C LYS A 219 -2.53 -43.80 -28.00
N GLY A 220 -3.60 -43.53 -27.25
CA GLY A 220 -3.57 -43.22 -25.81
C GLY A 220 -4.10 -41.84 -25.45
N GLU A 221 -3.94 -41.46 -24.18
CA GLU A 221 -4.36 -40.16 -23.63
C GLU A 221 -3.33 -39.68 -22.59
N ILE A 222 -3.25 -38.37 -22.38
CA ILE A 222 -2.55 -37.75 -21.24
C ILE A 222 -3.58 -37.04 -20.36
N ARG A 223 -3.46 -37.24 -19.04
CA ARG A 223 -4.32 -36.56 -18.06
C ARG A 223 -3.75 -35.20 -17.73
N ILE A 224 -4.60 -34.19 -17.62
CA ILE A 224 -4.25 -32.81 -17.27
C ILE A 224 -5.20 -32.34 -16.17
N ALA A 225 -4.69 -31.52 -15.26
CA ALA A 225 -5.47 -30.88 -14.21
C ALA A 225 -5.30 -29.35 -14.29
N THR A 226 -6.40 -28.61 -14.38
CA THR A 226 -6.35 -27.13 -14.42
C THR A 226 -7.52 -26.51 -13.64
N THR A 227 -7.30 -25.30 -13.11
CA THR A 227 -8.37 -24.47 -12.53
C THR A 227 -9.05 -23.57 -13.57
N ARG A 228 -8.50 -23.51 -14.80
CA ARG A 228 -8.96 -22.62 -15.88
C ARG A 228 -9.31 -23.36 -17.18
N PRO A 229 -10.28 -24.30 -17.18
CA PRO A 229 -10.69 -25.01 -18.40
C PRO A 229 -11.24 -24.07 -19.50
N GLU A 230 -11.68 -22.86 -19.16
CA GLU A 230 -12.11 -21.86 -20.14
C GLU A 230 -10.97 -21.40 -21.08
N LEU A 231 -9.70 -21.62 -20.71
CA LEU A 231 -8.54 -21.24 -21.50
C LEU A 231 -8.04 -22.31 -22.46
N LEU A 232 -8.74 -23.45 -22.59
CA LEU A 232 -8.35 -24.54 -23.48
C LEU A 232 -8.10 -24.07 -24.93
N ALA A 233 -8.90 -23.13 -25.45
CA ALA A 233 -8.69 -22.52 -26.77
C ALA A 233 -7.30 -21.90 -26.96
N ALA A 234 -6.73 -21.36 -25.87
CA ALA A 234 -5.43 -20.70 -25.83
C ALA A 234 -4.27 -21.64 -25.47
N CYS A 235 -4.54 -22.95 -25.29
CA CYS A 235 -3.52 -23.95 -25.00
C CYS A 235 -2.58 -24.13 -26.20
N ARG A 236 -1.27 -24.01 -25.98
CA ARG A 236 -0.25 -24.14 -27.04
C ARG A 236 0.82 -25.16 -26.76
N ALA A 237 0.93 -25.66 -25.53
CA ALA A 237 1.79 -26.78 -25.17
C ALA A 237 1.22 -27.51 -23.94
N VAL A 238 1.69 -28.73 -23.72
CA VAL A 238 1.58 -29.43 -22.43
C VAL A 238 3.00 -29.64 -21.92
N ILE A 239 3.27 -29.28 -20.68
CA ILE A 239 4.57 -29.53 -20.05
C ILE A 239 4.49 -30.69 -19.05
N VAL A 240 5.56 -31.45 -18.99
CA VAL A 240 5.80 -32.50 -18.00
C VAL A 240 7.21 -32.34 -17.43
N HIS A 241 7.46 -32.82 -16.22
CA HIS A 241 8.80 -32.71 -15.64
C HIS A 241 9.76 -33.71 -16.34
N PRO A 242 11.00 -33.33 -16.67
CA PRO A 242 11.95 -34.23 -17.34
C PRO A 242 12.21 -35.53 -16.56
N ASP A 243 12.25 -35.44 -15.23
CA ASP A 243 12.54 -36.59 -14.35
C ASP A 243 11.29 -37.42 -13.98
N ASP A 244 10.11 -37.06 -14.50
CA ASP A 244 8.89 -37.82 -14.24
C ASP A 244 8.76 -39.02 -15.18
N ALA A 245 9.17 -40.19 -14.67
CA ALA A 245 9.18 -41.45 -15.40
C ALA A 245 7.80 -41.83 -16.00
N ARG A 246 6.69 -41.31 -15.45
CA ARG A 246 5.33 -41.54 -15.98
C ARG A 246 5.16 -40.99 -17.40
N PHE A 247 5.91 -39.95 -17.76
CA PHE A 247 5.79 -39.23 -19.03
C PHE A 247 6.99 -39.43 -19.98
N ALA A 248 7.98 -40.26 -19.62
CA ALA A 248 9.19 -40.46 -20.41
C ALA A 248 8.91 -40.84 -21.88
N GLY A 249 7.87 -41.65 -22.13
CA GLY A 249 7.45 -42.06 -23.47
C GLY A 249 6.54 -41.08 -24.22
N LEU A 250 6.25 -39.90 -23.65
CA LEU A 250 5.33 -38.90 -24.22
C LEU A 250 6.04 -37.64 -24.71
N HIS A 251 7.34 -37.49 -24.42
CA HIS A 251 8.12 -36.34 -24.90
C HIS A 251 8.13 -36.25 -26.43
N GLY A 252 7.84 -35.05 -26.96
CA GLY A 252 7.83 -34.77 -28.40
C GLY A 252 6.57 -35.26 -29.12
N LYS A 253 5.68 -36.00 -28.44
CA LYS A 253 4.38 -36.36 -28.99
C LYS A 253 3.44 -35.16 -28.96
N LYS A 254 2.33 -35.30 -29.69
CA LYS A 254 1.26 -34.30 -29.73
C LYS A 254 0.01 -34.83 -29.03
N ALA A 255 -0.69 -33.91 -28.38
CA ALA A 255 -1.99 -34.14 -27.80
C ALA A 255 -3.03 -33.22 -28.47
N ARG A 256 -4.23 -33.74 -28.70
CA ARG A 256 -5.38 -32.96 -29.15
C ARG A 256 -6.00 -32.25 -27.96
N VAL A 257 -6.24 -30.96 -28.10
CA VAL A 257 -6.89 -30.18 -27.04
C VAL A 257 -8.38 -30.49 -26.99
N PRO A 258 -8.95 -30.94 -25.86
CA PRO A 258 -10.38 -31.17 -25.75
C PRO A 258 -11.19 -29.93 -26.11
N LEU A 259 -12.36 -30.13 -26.75
CA LEU A 259 -13.27 -29.09 -27.26
C LEU A 259 -12.80 -28.30 -28.49
N TYR A 260 -11.54 -28.44 -28.89
CA TYR A 260 -10.95 -27.66 -29.97
C TYR A 260 -10.21 -28.56 -30.96
N ASP A 261 -10.23 -28.23 -32.24
CA ASP A 261 -9.64 -29.07 -33.28
C ASP A 261 -8.17 -28.74 -33.56
N HIS A 262 -7.39 -28.47 -32.51
CA HIS A 262 -5.96 -28.20 -32.63
C HIS A 262 -5.11 -29.11 -31.75
N GLU A 263 -3.89 -29.35 -32.21
CA GLU A 263 -2.90 -30.19 -31.54
C GLU A 263 -1.84 -29.32 -30.86
N VAL A 264 -1.32 -29.79 -29.73
CA VAL A 264 -0.25 -29.15 -28.98
C VAL A 264 0.88 -30.14 -28.69
N PRO A 265 2.15 -29.72 -28.73
CA PRO A 265 3.29 -30.55 -28.36
C PRO A 265 3.32 -30.83 -26.85
N ILE A 266 3.83 -32.00 -26.48
CA ILE A 266 4.18 -32.37 -25.11
C ILE A 266 5.70 -32.16 -24.93
N LEU A 267 6.05 -31.20 -24.08
CA LEU A 267 7.42 -30.75 -23.86
C LEU A 267 7.88 -31.05 -22.43
N THR A 268 9.16 -31.30 -22.23
CA THR A 268 9.72 -31.41 -20.87
C THR A 268 10.13 -30.03 -20.36
N HIS A 269 9.75 -29.69 -19.12
CA HIS A 269 10.19 -28.46 -18.47
C HIS A 269 10.28 -28.63 -16.95
N PRO A 270 11.35 -28.16 -16.28
CA PRO A 270 11.53 -28.34 -14.83
C PRO A 270 10.51 -27.58 -13.96
N THR A 271 9.73 -26.65 -14.53
CA THR A 271 8.66 -25.94 -13.80
C THR A 271 7.41 -26.78 -13.61
N ALA A 272 7.24 -27.88 -14.36
CA ALA A 272 6.16 -28.83 -14.14
C ALA A 272 6.36 -29.52 -12.78
N LYS A 273 5.31 -29.59 -11.96
CA LYS A 273 5.37 -30.17 -10.61
C LYS A 273 4.80 -31.59 -10.62
N PRO A 274 5.62 -32.66 -10.52
CA PRO A 274 5.15 -34.04 -10.58
C PRO A 274 4.06 -34.37 -9.55
N GLU A 275 4.13 -33.75 -8.37
CA GLU A 275 3.25 -33.97 -7.23
C GLU A 275 1.92 -33.20 -7.31
N PHE A 276 1.80 -32.20 -8.18
CA PHE A 276 0.60 -31.38 -8.29
C PHE A 276 -0.32 -31.86 -9.42
N GLY A 277 -1.59 -32.11 -9.08
CA GLY A 277 -2.58 -32.57 -10.05
C GLY A 277 -2.11 -33.85 -10.75
N SER A 278 -2.10 -33.83 -12.08
CA SER A 278 -1.67 -34.97 -12.88
C SER A 278 -0.14 -35.11 -13.02
N GLY A 279 0.64 -34.09 -12.67
CA GLY A 279 2.06 -33.96 -13.04
C GLY A 279 2.29 -33.36 -14.44
N ALA A 280 1.25 -33.31 -15.28
CA ALA A 280 1.23 -32.58 -16.55
C ALA A 280 0.40 -31.29 -16.45
N ALA A 281 0.90 -30.21 -17.05
CA ALA A 281 0.24 -28.90 -17.05
C ALA A 281 0.01 -28.41 -18.48
N MET A 282 -1.21 -27.95 -18.77
CA MET A 282 -1.49 -27.22 -20.01
C MET A 282 -0.93 -25.80 -19.91
N ILE A 283 -0.26 -25.35 -20.96
CA ILE A 283 0.33 -24.02 -21.05
C ILE A 283 -0.54 -23.18 -21.98
N CYS A 284 -1.27 -22.24 -21.38
CA CYS A 284 -2.26 -21.42 -22.05
C CYS A 284 -1.82 -19.97 -22.14
N SER A 285 -2.09 -19.35 -23.28
CA SER A 285 -1.72 -17.95 -23.47
C SER A 285 -2.42 -17.10 -22.42
N TYR A 286 -1.66 -16.29 -21.70
CA TYR A 286 -2.17 -15.41 -20.65
C TYR A 286 -2.96 -16.13 -19.53
N GLY A 287 -2.60 -17.38 -19.20
CA GLY A 287 -3.21 -18.10 -18.09
C GLY A 287 -2.76 -17.58 -16.72
N ASP A 288 -1.45 -17.52 -16.51
CA ASP A 288 -0.79 -16.91 -15.35
C ASP A 288 0.64 -16.40 -15.68
N MET A 289 1.38 -15.92 -14.68
CA MET A 289 2.77 -15.45 -14.88
C MET A 289 3.73 -16.56 -15.32
N VAL A 290 3.52 -17.81 -14.89
CA VAL A 290 4.36 -18.95 -15.27
C VAL A 290 4.12 -19.29 -16.74
N ASP A 291 2.87 -19.31 -17.18
CA ASP A 291 2.50 -19.47 -18.58
C ASP A 291 3.17 -18.39 -19.44
N LEU A 292 3.13 -17.13 -19.02
CA LEU A 292 3.73 -16.03 -19.76
C LEU A 292 5.25 -16.16 -19.91
N GLN A 293 5.93 -16.64 -18.86
CA GLN A 293 7.36 -16.96 -18.92
C GLN A 293 7.60 -18.10 -19.93
N LEU A 294 6.85 -19.19 -19.81
CA LEU A 294 6.99 -20.37 -20.67
C LEU A 294 6.69 -20.09 -22.13
N PHE A 295 5.71 -19.24 -22.44
CA PHE A 295 5.42 -18.81 -23.81
C PHE A 295 6.63 -18.15 -24.47
N ARG A 296 7.40 -17.34 -23.71
CA ARG A 296 8.62 -16.70 -24.21
C ARG A 296 9.76 -17.70 -24.35
N GLU A 297 10.00 -18.52 -23.34
CA GLU A 297 11.09 -19.50 -23.32
C GLU A 297 10.92 -20.56 -24.41
N LEU A 298 9.70 -21.05 -24.59
CA LEU A 298 9.35 -22.09 -25.55
C LEU A 298 8.97 -21.52 -26.94
N ARG A 299 9.00 -20.19 -27.11
CA ARG A 299 8.67 -19.48 -28.36
C ARG A 299 7.30 -19.88 -28.93
N LEU A 300 6.29 -19.90 -28.06
CA LEU A 300 4.92 -20.24 -28.42
C LEU A 300 4.16 -19.00 -28.90
N GLU A 301 3.32 -19.16 -29.92
CA GLU A 301 2.48 -18.08 -30.46
C GLU A 301 1.24 -17.85 -29.57
N PRO A 302 1.07 -16.66 -28.96
CA PRO A 302 -0.01 -16.40 -28.02
C PRO A 302 -1.37 -16.23 -28.72
N VAL A 303 -2.43 -16.66 -28.04
CA VAL A 303 -3.83 -16.45 -28.45
C VAL A 303 -4.62 -15.77 -27.34
N LYS A 304 -5.21 -14.62 -27.68
CA LYS A 304 -6.05 -13.86 -26.77
C LYS A 304 -7.45 -14.46 -26.70
N ALA A 305 -7.68 -15.35 -25.73
CA ALA A 305 -8.99 -15.98 -25.49
C ALA A 305 -9.95 -15.11 -24.67
N ILE A 306 -9.43 -14.13 -23.92
CA ILE A 306 -10.22 -13.21 -23.08
C ILE A 306 -9.97 -11.77 -23.56
N ASP A 307 -11.03 -10.96 -23.65
CA ASP A 307 -10.97 -9.55 -23.99
C ASP A 307 -10.81 -8.63 -22.77
N GLU A 308 -10.64 -7.35 -23.03
CA GLU A 308 -10.48 -6.25 -22.06
C GLU A 308 -11.67 -6.15 -21.10
N HIS A 309 -12.83 -6.66 -21.47
CA HIS A 309 -14.04 -6.66 -20.66
C HIS A 309 -14.23 -7.98 -19.89
N GLY A 310 -13.25 -8.89 -19.91
CA GLY A 310 -13.33 -10.19 -19.25
C GLY A 310 -14.40 -11.09 -19.87
N LYS A 311 -14.60 -10.98 -21.18
CA LYS A 311 -15.43 -11.89 -21.98
C LYS A 311 -14.56 -12.73 -22.91
N MET A 312 -15.05 -13.91 -23.26
CA MET A 312 -14.36 -14.80 -24.18
C MET A 312 -14.43 -14.25 -25.62
N THR A 313 -13.30 -14.24 -26.32
CA THR A 313 -13.17 -13.79 -27.71
C THR A 313 -13.65 -14.87 -28.70
N ASP A 314 -13.57 -14.55 -29.99
CA ASP A 314 -13.87 -15.49 -31.07
C ASP A 314 -12.99 -16.75 -31.04
N ALA A 315 -11.76 -16.63 -30.53
CA ALA A 315 -10.85 -17.76 -30.37
C ALA A 315 -11.41 -18.84 -29.43
N ALA A 316 -12.30 -18.47 -28.50
CA ALA A 316 -12.87 -19.40 -27.54
C ALA A 316 -14.00 -20.28 -28.11
N GLY A 317 -14.38 -20.10 -29.38
CA GLY A 317 -15.37 -20.91 -30.09
C GLY A 317 -16.71 -20.99 -29.34
N PRO A 318 -17.11 -22.17 -28.83
CA PRO A 318 -18.41 -22.35 -28.16
C PRO A 318 -18.58 -21.50 -26.88
N LEU A 319 -17.50 -20.91 -26.35
CA LEU A 319 -17.55 -20.06 -25.17
C LEU A 319 -17.65 -18.56 -25.49
N LYS A 320 -17.62 -18.18 -26.79
CA LYS A 320 -17.61 -16.79 -27.26
C LYS A 320 -18.66 -15.92 -26.57
N GLY A 321 -18.25 -14.73 -26.14
CA GLY A 321 -19.12 -13.71 -25.55
C GLY A 321 -19.50 -13.94 -24.08
N LEU A 322 -19.26 -15.14 -23.53
CA LEU A 322 -19.50 -15.43 -22.11
C LEU A 322 -18.47 -14.70 -21.23
N LYS A 323 -18.88 -14.33 -20.01
CA LYS A 323 -17.95 -13.90 -18.96
C LYS A 323 -17.13 -15.09 -18.48
N VAL A 324 -15.90 -14.87 -18.01
CA VAL A 324 -14.95 -15.92 -17.60
C VAL A 324 -15.56 -16.98 -16.68
N GLU A 325 -16.29 -16.59 -15.63
CA GLU A 325 -16.91 -17.56 -14.70
C GLU A 325 -17.98 -18.42 -15.38
N ALA A 326 -18.82 -17.82 -16.23
CA ALA A 326 -19.82 -18.54 -17.00
C ALA A 326 -19.17 -19.44 -18.07
N ALA A 327 -18.10 -18.97 -18.71
CA ALA A 327 -17.31 -19.74 -19.65
C ALA A 327 -16.65 -20.95 -19.00
N ARG A 328 -16.15 -20.80 -17.76
CA ARG A 328 -15.60 -21.90 -16.97
C ARG A 328 -16.63 -22.98 -16.67
N ALA A 329 -17.81 -22.58 -16.19
CA ALA A 329 -18.91 -23.51 -15.95
C ALA A 329 -19.31 -24.23 -17.25
N LYS A 330 -19.42 -23.48 -18.36
CA LYS A 330 -19.79 -24.04 -19.66
C LYS A 330 -18.73 -24.98 -20.23
N ALA A 331 -17.45 -24.65 -20.07
CA ALA A 331 -16.34 -25.52 -20.48
C ALA A 331 -16.41 -26.87 -19.76
N ILE A 332 -16.69 -26.87 -18.45
CA ILE A 332 -16.85 -28.11 -17.67
C ILE A 332 -18.03 -28.94 -18.18
N GLU A 333 -19.16 -28.32 -18.50
CA GLU A 333 -20.30 -29.02 -19.11
C GLU A 333 -19.94 -29.67 -20.45
N LEU A 334 -19.25 -28.93 -21.32
CA LEU A 334 -18.84 -29.41 -22.64
C LEU A 334 -17.82 -30.55 -22.52
N LEU A 335 -16.86 -30.45 -21.59
CA LEU A 335 -15.90 -31.51 -21.30
C LEU A 335 -16.60 -32.79 -20.82
N ARG A 336 -17.64 -32.66 -19.99
CA ARG A 336 -18.46 -33.79 -19.54
C ARG A 336 -19.23 -34.41 -20.70
N ALA A 337 -19.89 -33.60 -21.51
CA ALA A 337 -20.66 -34.07 -22.66
C ALA A 337 -19.77 -34.75 -23.72
N GLY A 338 -18.54 -34.27 -23.90
CA GLY A 338 -17.55 -34.88 -24.80
C GLY A 338 -16.81 -36.08 -24.22
N GLY A 339 -17.10 -36.50 -22.98
CA GLY A 339 -16.42 -37.63 -22.33
C GLY A 339 -14.95 -37.39 -21.96
N PHE A 340 -14.48 -36.14 -22.00
CA PHE A 340 -13.10 -35.76 -21.67
C PHE A 340 -12.91 -35.48 -20.17
N LEU A 341 -13.98 -35.16 -19.45
CA LEU A 341 -13.93 -34.90 -18.01
C LEU A 341 -13.73 -36.21 -17.22
N GLU A 342 -12.67 -36.29 -16.43
CA GLU A 342 -12.40 -37.43 -15.53
C GLU A 342 -13.04 -37.21 -14.16
N LYS A 343 -12.72 -36.10 -13.50
CA LYS A 343 -13.28 -35.73 -12.19
C LYS A 343 -13.18 -34.22 -11.94
N LEU A 344 -13.95 -33.74 -10.96
CA LEU A 344 -13.82 -32.41 -10.38
C LEU A 344 -13.33 -32.57 -8.94
N GLU A 345 -12.26 -31.87 -8.59
CA GLU A 345 -11.68 -31.92 -7.26
C GLU A 345 -11.76 -30.53 -6.61
N PRO A 346 -12.55 -30.36 -5.54
CA PRO A 346 -12.63 -29.08 -4.84
C PRO A 346 -11.30 -28.71 -4.19
N ILE A 347 -10.86 -27.47 -4.39
CA ILE A 347 -9.62 -26.95 -3.81
C ILE A 347 -9.84 -25.54 -3.24
N GLN A 348 -8.93 -25.13 -2.35
CA GLN A 348 -8.74 -23.71 -2.05
C GLN A 348 -7.63 -23.17 -2.96
N HIS A 349 -7.88 -22.03 -3.61
CA HIS A 349 -6.96 -21.46 -4.57
C HIS A 349 -6.66 -20.00 -4.24
N GLN A 350 -5.37 -19.66 -4.19
CA GLN A 350 -4.90 -18.28 -4.07
C GLN A 350 -5.13 -17.55 -5.39
N THR A 351 -6.20 -16.76 -5.43
CA THR A 351 -6.64 -16.04 -6.61
C THR A 351 -6.06 -14.63 -6.58
N PRO A 352 -5.34 -14.19 -7.63
CA PRO A 352 -4.91 -12.79 -7.73
C PRO A 352 -6.13 -11.90 -8.02
N ILE A 353 -6.26 -10.83 -7.24
CA ILE A 353 -7.38 -9.89 -7.30
C ILE A 353 -6.86 -8.45 -7.40
N CYS A 354 -7.67 -7.59 -8.01
CA CYS A 354 -7.39 -6.16 -8.01
C CYS A 354 -7.63 -5.59 -6.61
N SER A 355 -6.60 -4.98 -6.00
CA SER A 355 -6.68 -4.35 -4.67
C SER A 355 -7.83 -3.33 -4.50
N ARG A 356 -8.28 -2.72 -5.61
CA ARG A 356 -9.32 -1.68 -5.61
C ARG A 356 -10.74 -2.22 -5.82
N THR A 357 -10.89 -3.28 -6.60
CA THR A 357 -12.22 -3.83 -6.95
C THR A 357 -12.54 -5.14 -6.25
N LEU A 358 -11.50 -5.84 -5.76
CA LEU A 358 -11.56 -7.19 -5.20
C LEU A 358 -12.08 -8.25 -6.19
N ASN A 359 -12.08 -7.94 -7.49
CA ASN A 359 -12.40 -8.92 -8.53
C ASN A 359 -11.13 -9.62 -9.01
N PRO A 360 -11.23 -10.89 -9.46
CA PRO A 360 -10.13 -11.58 -10.12
C PRO A 360 -9.59 -10.75 -11.28
N ILE A 361 -8.26 -10.76 -11.43
CA ILE A 361 -7.59 -10.14 -12.57
C ILE A 361 -7.45 -11.13 -13.71
N GLU A 362 -7.17 -10.60 -14.89
CA GLU A 362 -6.74 -11.38 -16.05
C GLU A 362 -5.31 -10.99 -16.43
N PHE A 363 -4.69 -11.80 -17.26
CA PHE A 363 -3.46 -11.44 -17.93
C PHE A 363 -3.84 -11.09 -19.36
N LEU A 364 -3.43 -9.93 -19.85
CA LEU A 364 -3.65 -9.53 -21.23
C LEU A 364 -2.40 -8.88 -21.78
N SER A 365 -2.17 -9.07 -23.08
CA SER A 365 -1.20 -8.24 -23.78
C SER A 365 -1.72 -6.81 -23.85
N SER A 366 -0.95 -5.87 -23.33
CA SER A 366 -1.27 -4.46 -23.41
C SER A 366 -0.04 -3.67 -23.84
N ASP A 367 -0.24 -2.82 -24.83
CA ASP A 367 0.73 -1.82 -25.25
C ASP A 367 0.72 -0.64 -24.26
N ALA A 368 1.77 -0.58 -23.45
CA ALA A 368 1.92 0.36 -22.35
C ALA A 368 3.33 0.97 -22.33
N TRP A 369 3.44 2.10 -21.65
CA TRP A 369 4.72 2.67 -21.25
C TRP A 369 5.20 2.03 -19.95
N TYR A 370 6.48 1.68 -19.93
CA TYR A 370 7.17 1.08 -18.80
C TYR A 370 8.34 1.96 -18.37
N LEU A 371 8.60 2.01 -17.06
CA LEU A 371 9.83 2.53 -16.48
C LEU A 371 10.70 1.37 -16.02
N LYS A 372 11.94 1.30 -16.52
CA LYS A 372 12.94 0.34 -16.07
C LYS A 372 13.15 0.41 -14.56
N GLN A 373 13.04 -0.73 -13.90
CA GLN A 373 13.28 -0.88 -12.46
C GLN A 373 14.08 -2.14 -12.11
N LEU A 374 13.98 -3.19 -12.91
CA LEU A 374 14.61 -4.48 -12.59
C LEU A 374 16.14 -4.39 -12.56
N GLU A 375 16.75 -3.53 -13.39
CA GLU A 375 18.20 -3.32 -13.42
C GLU A 375 18.73 -2.54 -12.20
N PHE A 376 17.85 -1.88 -11.42
CA PHE A 376 18.25 -1.05 -10.27
C PHE A 376 18.02 -1.74 -8.92
N ARG A 377 17.69 -3.03 -8.90
CA ARG A 377 17.35 -3.77 -7.66
C ARG A 377 18.45 -3.71 -6.61
N ASP A 378 19.70 -3.87 -7.04
CA ASP A 378 20.84 -3.84 -6.12
C ASP A 378 21.07 -2.45 -5.52
N ASP A 379 20.89 -1.41 -6.31
CA ASP A 379 20.93 -0.03 -5.82
C ASP A 379 19.80 0.24 -4.82
N LEU A 380 18.58 -0.18 -5.12
CA LEU A 380 17.44 0.01 -4.23
C LEU A 380 17.59 -0.79 -2.94
N ARG A 381 18.18 -1.99 -3.01
CA ARG A 381 18.55 -2.78 -1.83
C ARG A 381 19.56 -2.03 -0.96
N ARG A 382 20.59 -1.44 -1.57
CA ARG A 382 21.57 -0.60 -0.87
C ARG A 382 20.90 0.60 -0.19
N LEU A 383 20.07 1.35 -0.92
CA LEU A 383 19.33 2.49 -0.35
C LEU A 383 18.43 2.08 0.83
N ALA A 384 17.77 0.91 0.74
CA ALA A 384 16.97 0.39 1.85
C ALA A 384 17.81 0.12 3.11
N GLN A 385 19.06 -0.32 2.96
CA GLN A 385 19.97 -0.54 4.10
C GLN A 385 20.47 0.77 4.71
N GLU A 386 20.68 1.81 3.89
CA GLU A 386 21.13 3.13 4.33
C GLU A 386 20.05 3.95 5.06
N MET A 387 18.77 3.62 4.88
CA MET A 387 17.66 4.27 5.58
C MET A 387 17.39 3.65 6.95
N GLU A 388 17.05 4.48 7.93
CA GLU A 388 16.69 4.02 9.27
C GLU A 388 15.19 3.70 9.33
N PHE A 389 14.85 2.41 9.47
CA PHE A 389 13.45 1.97 9.58
C PHE A 389 12.99 1.88 11.04
N ARG A 390 11.77 2.34 11.30
CA ARG A 390 11.11 2.26 12.60
C ARG A 390 9.74 1.58 12.45
N PRO A 391 9.55 0.37 13.02
CA PRO A 391 10.58 -0.51 13.60
C PRO A 391 11.55 -1.07 12.55
N THR A 392 12.77 -1.44 12.97
CA THR A 392 13.86 -1.90 12.09
C THR A 392 13.45 -3.08 11.20
N ARG A 393 12.67 -4.03 11.76
CA ARG A 393 12.17 -5.20 11.02
C ARG A 393 11.32 -4.84 9.78
N HIS A 394 10.69 -3.65 9.74
CA HIS A 394 9.88 -3.26 8.60
C HIS A 394 10.70 -2.91 7.36
N ARG A 395 12.04 -2.81 7.46
CA ARG A 395 12.93 -2.81 6.30
C ARG A 395 12.72 -4.04 5.42
N GLN A 396 12.44 -5.19 6.03
CA GLN A 396 12.24 -6.45 5.29
C GLN A 396 11.07 -6.35 4.30
N LEU A 397 10.03 -5.56 4.60
CA LEU A 397 8.88 -5.39 3.70
C LEU A 397 9.27 -4.82 2.33
N VAL A 398 10.21 -3.88 2.29
CA VAL A 398 10.68 -3.31 1.01
C VAL A 398 11.72 -4.20 0.34
N LEU A 399 12.54 -4.92 1.12
CA LEU A 399 13.50 -5.89 0.58
C LEU A 399 12.78 -7.06 -0.11
N ASP A 400 11.81 -7.67 0.57
CA ASP A 400 10.97 -8.75 0.03
C ASP A 400 10.30 -8.31 -1.28
N TRP A 401 9.82 -7.06 -1.32
CA TRP A 401 9.23 -6.49 -2.53
C TRP A 401 10.23 -6.33 -3.66
N ILE A 402 11.41 -5.77 -3.40
CA ILE A 402 12.48 -5.63 -4.41
C ILE A 402 12.83 -7.00 -4.99
N ASP A 403 12.93 -8.02 -4.15
CA ASP A 403 13.29 -9.38 -4.55
C ASP A 403 12.16 -10.09 -5.32
N SER A 404 10.89 -9.74 -5.08
CA SER A 404 9.75 -10.36 -5.76
C SER A 404 9.44 -9.80 -7.15
N LEU A 405 9.90 -8.59 -7.50
CA LEU A 405 9.59 -7.94 -8.78
C LEU A 405 9.90 -8.81 -10.01
N THR A 406 8.97 -8.90 -10.94
CA THR A 406 9.19 -9.69 -12.17
C THR A 406 9.11 -8.84 -13.44
N ILE A 407 8.52 -7.65 -13.34
CA ILE A 407 8.25 -6.77 -14.47
C ILE A 407 8.74 -5.36 -14.20
N ASP A 408 9.03 -4.61 -15.27
CA ASP A 408 9.23 -3.17 -15.17
C ASP A 408 7.91 -2.46 -14.84
N TRP A 409 7.97 -1.27 -14.23
CA TRP A 409 6.78 -0.59 -13.72
C TRP A 409 5.93 -0.10 -14.90
N PRO A 410 4.69 -0.61 -15.10
CA PRO A 410 3.79 -0.04 -16.09
C PRO A 410 3.32 1.33 -15.61
N ILE A 411 3.79 2.40 -16.25
CA ILE A 411 3.53 3.78 -15.86
C ILE A 411 2.35 4.41 -16.60
N SER A 412 1.80 3.77 -17.63
CA SER A 412 0.65 4.30 -18.37
C SER A 412 -0.67 3.64 -17.98
N ARG A 413 -1.77 4.40 -18.06
CA ARG A 413 -3.15 3.96 -17.86
C ARG A 413 -4.04 4.46 -19.00
N LEU A 414 -5.08 3.69 -19.30
CA LEU A 414 -6.15 4.06 -20.25
C LEU A 414 -7.32 4.72 -19.48
N ARG A 415 -7.04 5.85 -18.83
CA ARG A 415 -7.97 6.58 -17.94
C ARG A 415 -7.88 8.09 -18.22
N TYR A 416 -8.71 8.91 -17.57
CA TYR A 416 -8.86 10.34 -17.90
C TYR A 416 -8.40 11.30 -16.79
N TYR A 417 -8.77 11.09 -15.53
CA TYR A 417 -8.51 11.99 -14.39
C TYR A 417 -7.18 11.68 -13.69
N HIS A 418 -6.10 11.83 -14.44
CA HIS A 418 -4.71 11.58 -14.05
C HIS A 418 -3.80 12.60 -14.75
N THR A 419 -2.53 12.67 -14.38
CA THR A 419 -1.53 13.44 -15.13
C THR A 419 -1.26 12.82 -16.50
N GLU A 420 -1.34 13.59 -17.58
CA GLU A 420 -1.06 13.11 -18.93
C GLU A 420 0.43 12.79 -19.14
N ILE A 421 0.71 11.79 -19.99
CA ILE A 421 2.07 11.52 -20.44
C ILE A 421 2.43 12.57 -21.51
N PRO A 422 3.44 13.44 -21.31
CA PRO A 422 3.69 14.61 -22.16
C PRO A 422 4.44 14.25 -23.46
N LEU A 423 3.88 13.36 -24.27
CA LEU A 423 4.49 12.90 -25.52
C LEU A 423 3.60 13.15 -26.74
N TRP A 424 4.23 13.39 -27.89
CA TRP A 424 3.58 13.44 -29.19
C TRP A 424 4.29 12.53 -30.19
N TYR A 425 3.55 12.09 -31.18
CA TYR A 425 4.01 11.20 -32.24
C TYR A 425 3.91 11.92 -33.58
N CYS A 426 4.98 11.89 -34.39
CA CYS A 426 4.93 12.41 -35.75
C CYS A 426 4.01 11.54 -36.63
N LYS A 427 2.97 12.13 -37.26
CA LYS A 427 2.03 11.37 -38.10
C LYS A 427 2.68 10.67 -39.28
N LYS A 428 3.74 11.24 -39.83
CA LYS A 428 4.40 10.74 -41.05
C LYS A 428 5.35 9.58 -40.80
N CYS A 429 6.13 9.63 -39.72
CA CYS A 429 7.23 8.68 -39.47
C CYS A 429 7.17 7.96 -38.13
N GLY A 430 6.17 8.25 -37.28
CA GLY A 430 6.00 7.61 -35.98
C GLY A 430 6.99 8.04 -34.89
N GLU A 431 7.88 9.00 -35.18
CA GLU A 431 8.87 9.48 -34.20
C GLU A 431 8.20 9.99 -32.92
N THR A 432 8.68 9.53 -31.76
CA THR A 432 8.18 9.92 -30.44
C THR A 432 8.95 11.14 -29.95
N LEU A 433 8.24 12.21 -29.59
CA LEU A 433 8.79 13.50 -29.25
C LEU A 433 8.32 13.93 -27.86
N ALA A 434 9.27 14.42 -27.06
CA ALA A 434 9.05 14.96 -25.73
C ALA A 434 9.40 16.46 -25.71
N PRO A 435 8.56 17.33 -25.12
CA PRO A 435 8.87 18.75 -24.96
C PRO A 435 9.92 18.97 -23.86
N PRO A 436 10.50 20.18 -23.76
CA PRO A 436 11.27 20.55 -22.58
C PRO A 436 10.39 20.59 -21.31
N PRO A 437 10.94 20.35 -20.11
CA PRO A 437 10.25 20.59 -18.84
C PRO A 437 9.77 22.04 -18.72
N GLY A 438 8.65 22.27 -18.01
CA GLY A 438 8.15 23.62 -17.78
C GLY A 438 6.67 23.64 -17.41
N LYS A 439 5.82 24.05 -18.35
CA LYS A 439 4.36 24.09 -18.13
C LYS A 439 3.75 22.69 -18.09
N TYR A 440 2.52 22.61 -17.59
CA TYR A 440 1.71 21.41 -17.71
C TYR A 440 1.24 21.20 -19.17
N TYR A 441 1.48 20.00 -19.70
CA TYR A 441 1.14 19.59 -21.05
C TYR A 441 -0.02 18.58 -21.05
N ARG A 442 -1.02 18.78 -21.93
CA ARG A 442 -2.16 17.86 -22.11
C ARG A 442 -2.24 17.41 -23.58
N PRO A 443 -1.45 16.41 -24.01
CA PRO A 443 -1.29 16.11 -25.44
C PRO A 443 -2.57 15.73 -26.19
N TRP A 444 -3.59 15.23 -25.50
CA TRP A 444 -4.88 14.91 -26.10
C TRP A 444 -5.68 16.15 -26.56
N LYS A 445 -5.34 17.35 -26.07
CA LYS A 445 -6.03 18.62 -26.35
C LYS A 445 -5.10 19.74 -26.80
N ASP A 446 -3.93 19.86 -26.19
CA ASP A 446 -2.99 20.93 -26.47
C ASP A 446 -2.29 20.69 -27.83
N PRO A 447 -2.01 21.75 -28.62
CA PRO A 447 -1.23 21.62 -29.83
C PRO A 447 0.19 21.15 -29.52
N ALA A 448 0.77 20.38 -30.46
CA ALA A 448 2.13 19.89 -30.31
C ALA A 448 3.12 21.07 -30.20
N PRO A 449 4.01 21.09 -29.18
CA PRO A 449 4.93 22.20 -28.94
C PRO A 449 6.17 22.18 -29.88
N PHE A 450 6.06 21.56 -31.05
CA PHE A 450 7.15 21.37 -32.00
C PHE A 450 6.83 22.01 -33.35
N ALA A 451 7.76 22.77 -33.92
CA ALA A 451 7.58 23.38 -35.24
C ALA A 451 7.62 22.36 -36.39
N LYS A 452 8.47 21.34 -36.28
CA LYS A 452 8.63 20.26 -37.27
C LYS A 452 9.29 19.03 -36.63
N CYS A 453 9.02 17.86 -37.19
CA CYS A 453 9.64 16.62 -36.77
C CYS A 453 11.13 16.64 -37.13
N PRO A 454 12.07 16.39 -36.19
CA PRO A 454 13.50 16.43 -36.45
C PRO A 454 13.96 15.36 -37.44
N LYS A 455 13.20 14.28 -37.62
CA LYS A 455 13.54 13.14 -38.49
C LYS A 455 13.03 13.25 -39.92
N CYS A 456 11.82 13.77 -40.13
CA CYS A 456 11.19 13.79 -41.46
C CYS A 456 10.62 15.16 -41.90
N ASN A 457 10.84 16.21 -41.09
CA ASN A 457 10.36 17.58 -41.31
C ASN A 457 8.83 17.76 -41.39
N SER A 458 8.02 16.73 -41.09
CA SER A 458 6.56 16.87 -41.00
C SER A 458 6.15 17.85 -39.89
N LYS A 459 5.07 18.59 -40.10
CA LYS A 459 4.46 19.51 -39.12
C LYS A 459 3.24 18.90 -38.42
N GLU A 460 2.90 17.65 -38.73
CA GLU A 460 1.72 16.98 -38.21
C GLU A 460 2.06 15.98 -37.10
N PHE A 461 1.37 16.12 -35.98
CA PHE A 461 1.59 15.32 -34.77
C PHE A 461 0.27 14.82 -34.18
N VAL A 462 0.35 13.75 -33.39
CA VAL A 462 -0.75 13.21 -32.56
C VAL A 462 -0.24 13.11 -31.13
N GLY A 463 -0.97 13.68 -30.18
CA GLY A 463 -0.60 13.58 -28.77
C GLY A 463 -0.94 12.22 -28.17
N GLU A 464 -0.14 11.81 -27.19
CA GLU A 464 -0.41 10.63 -26.37
C GLU A 464 -1.77 10.76 -25.65
N GLN A 465 -2.56 9.69 -25.73
CA GLN A 465 -3.88 9.62 -25.14
C GLN A 465 -3.83 9.05 -23.73
N ARG A 466 -2.81 8.25 -23.43
CA ARG A 466 -2.61 7.65 -22.11
C ARG A 466 -2.24 8.69 -21.06
N VAL A 467 -2.54 8.33 -19.83
CA VAL A 467 -2.18 9.09 -18.63
C VAL A 467 -1.23 8.29 -17.77
N PHE A 468 -0.52 8.94 -16.86
CA PHE A 468 0.32 8.27 -15.89
C PHE A 468 -0.50 7.46 -14.87
N ASP A 469 0.10 6.40 -14.38
CA ASP A 469 -0.23 5.79 -13.11
C ASP A 469 -0.19 6.85 -12.00
N THR A 470 -1.18 6.89 -11.10
CA THR A 470 -1.24 7.86 -9.99
C THR A 470 0.00 7.79 -9.10
N TRP A 471 0.64 6.62 -9.04
CA TRP A 471 1.90 6.46 -8.31
C TRP A 471 3.07 7.23 -8.92
N MET A 472 3.04 7.61 -10.21
CA MET A 472 4.04 8.52 -10.80
C MET A 472 3.98 9.89 -10.11
N ASP A 473 2.78 10.42 -9.88
CA ASP A 473 2.58 11.69 -9.18
C ASP A 473 2.97 11.58 -7.71
N SER A 474 2.54 10.52 -7.03
CA SER A 474 2.88 10.32 -5.61
C SER A 474 4.37 10.06 -5.39
N SER A 475 5.06 9.42 -6.34
CA SER A 475 6.46 9.03 -6.21
C SER A 475 7.43 10.22 -6.13
N VAL A 476 7.03 11.40 -6.61
CA VAL A 476 7.87 12.62 -6.63
C VAL A 476 7.61 13.57 -5.46
N SER A 477 6.76 13.17 -4.51
CA SER A 477 6.43 13.95 -3.29
C SER A 477 7.66 14.46 -2.54
N ASN A 478 8.67 13.61 -2.34
CA ASN A 478 9.91 14.01 -1.69
C ASN A 478 10.62 15.15 -2.43
N LEU A 479 10.72 15.07 -3.76
CA LEU A 479 11.36 16.09 -4.59
C LEU A 479 10.55 17.40 -4.60
N PHE A 480 9.22 17.28 -4.66
CA PHE A 480 8.31 18.43 -4.62
C PHE A 480 8.44 19.19 -3.31
N LEU A 481 8.37 18.48 -2.18
CA LEU A 481 8.48 19.08 -0.84
C LEU A 481 9.85 19.71 -0.57
N THR A 482 10.91 19.19 -1.17
CA THR A 482 12.25 19.79 -1.11
C THR A 482 12.54 20.82 -2.18
N ARG A 483 11.55 21.19 -3.01
CA ARG A 483 11.68 22.27 -4.00
C ARG A 483 12.82 22.05 -5.01
N TYR A 484 13.03 20.79 -5.44
CA TYR A 484 14.19 20.34 -6.23
C TYR A 484 14.57 21.19 -7.46
N HIS A 485 13.62 21.89 -8.09
CA HIS A 485 13.88 22.77 -9.24
C HIS A 485 13.79 24.27 -8.95
N THR A 486 13.15 24.65 -7.85
CA THR A 486 12.77 26.04 -7.59
C THR A 486 13.59 26.68 -6.48
N ASP A 487 14.23 25.89 -5.62
CA ASP A 487 15.01 26.38 -4.48
C ASP A 487 16.17 25.41 -4.16
N PRO A 488 17.32 25.54 -4.87
CA PRO A 488 18.46 24.64 -4.71
C PRO A 488 19.07 24.65 -3.31
N ASP A 489 19.05 25.80 -2.63
CA ASP A 489 19.57 25.95 -1.27
C ASP A 489 18.68 25.19 -0.28
N PHE A 490 17.36 25.35 -0.40
CA PHE A 490 16.43 24.57 0.41
C PHE A 490 16.53 23.07 0.13
N PHE A 491 16.65 22.67 -1.14
CA PHE A 491 16.85 21.28 -1.52
C PHE A 491 18.12 20.71 -0.89
N GLY A 492 19.27 21.39 -1.04
CA GLY A 492 20.56 20.96 -0.51
C GLY A 492 20.57 20.84 1.02
N ALA A 493 19.87 21.74 1.72
CA ALA A 493 19.77 21.69 3.17
C ALA A 493 18.83 20.59 3.70
N ASN A 494 17.81 20.19 2.93
CA ASN A 494 16.71 19.35 3.40
C ASN A 494 16.60 17.98 2.72
N PHE A 495 17.42 17.67 1.72
CA PHE A 495 17.48 16.36 1.08
C PHE A 495 18.66 15.52 1.63
N PRO A 496 18.47 14.24 2.01
CA PRO A 496 17.20 13.52 2.10
C PRO A 496 16.29 14.03 3.22
N LEU A 497 14.97 13.88 3.02
CA LEU A 497 13.96 14.35 3.97
C LEU A 497 14.10 13.63 5.32
N SER A 498 13.66 14.29 6.39
CA SER A 498 13.86 13.80 7.75
C SER A 498 13.06 12.54 8.06
N LEU A 499 11.82 12.45 7.57
CA LEU A 499 10.90 11.36 7.88
C LEU A 499 9.92 11.06 6.74
N ARG A 500 9.76 9.78 6.42
CA ARG A 500 8.62 9.22 5.68
C ARG A 500 7.77 8.36 6.62
N PRO A 501 6.65 8.86 7.16
CA PRO A 501 5.69 8.05 7.88
C PRO A 501 4.64 7.47 6.93
N GLN A 502 4.26 6.21 7.10
CA GLN A 502 3.23 5.59 6.27
C GLN A 502 2.70 4.28 6.85
N GLY A 503 1.59 3.81 6.31
CA GLY A 503 1.08 2.47 6.56
C GLY A 503 1.87 1.41 5.80
N ARG A 504 1.79 0.17 6.29
CA ARG A 504 2.44 -1.00 5.66
C ARG A 504 1.91 -1.29 4.24
N GLU A 505 0.69 -0.88 3.95
CA GLU A 505 -0.02 -1.14 2.70
C GLU A 505 0.56 -0.38 1.50
N ILE A 506 1.20 0.78 1.72
CA ILE A 506 1.82 1.59 0.66
C ILE A 506 3.35 1.48 0.63
N VAL A 507 3.91 0.38 1.17
CA VAL A 507 5.35 0.09 1.08
C VAL A 507 5.75 -0.28 -0.35
N ARG A 508 4.98 -1.18 -0.98
CA ARG A 508 5.20 -1.66 -2.36
C ARG A 508 4.97 -0.58 -3.42
N THR A 509 4.20 0.46 -3.06
CA THR A 509 3.86 1.57 -3.94
C THR A 509 4.64 2.83 -3.55
N TRP A 510 4.13 3.63 -2.62
CA TRP A 510 4.64 4.98 -2.37
C TRP A 510 6.08 5.00 -1.85
N LEU A 511 6.47 4.12 -0.93
CA LEU A 511 7.86 4.06 -0.46
C LEU A 511 8.80 3.62 -1.58
N TYR A 512 8.50 2.47 -2.18
CA TYR A 512 9.34 1.86 -3.20
C TYR A 512 9.49 2.75 -4.44
N TYR A 513 8.39 3.31 -4.97
CA TYR A 513 8.47 4.16 -6.15
C TYR A 513 9.17 5.49 -5.88
N THR A 514 9.05 6.06 -4.68
CA THR A 514 9.87 7.23 -4.30
C THR A 514 11.35 6.88 -4.19
N MET A 515 11.71 5.70 -3.65
CA MET A 515 13.10 5.23 -3.68
C MET A 515 13.63 5.10 -5.11
N LEU A 516 12.85 4.49 -6.00
CA LEU A 516 13.20 4.35 -7.41
C LEU A 516 13.40 5.72 -8.07
N LYS A 517 12.43 6.64 -7.96
CA LYS A 517 12.56 7.99 -8.54
C LYS A 517 13.74 8.76 -7.98
N SER A 518 13.94 8.73 -6.66
CA SER A 518 15.07 9.37 -6.00
C SER A 518 16.41 8.85 -6.51
N TRP A 519 16.53 7.53 -6.72
CA TRP A 519 17.72 6.93 -7.31
C TRP A 519 17.94 7.40 -8.76
N LEU A 520 16.89 7.40 -9.59
CA LEU A 520 17.00 7.75 -11.01
C LEU A 520 17.30 9.23 -11.26
N VAL A 521 16.79 10.10 -10.39
CA VAL A 521 16.97 11.56 -10.47
C VAL A 521 18.28 11.97 -9.81
N HIS A 522 18.51 11.58 -8.55
CA HIS A 522 19.55 12.16 -7.69
C HIS A 522 20.54 11.13 -7.12
N ARG A 523 20.44 9.85 -7.47
CA ARG A 523 21.35 8.76 -7.02
C ARG A 523 21.52 8.70 -5.49
N SER A 524 20.46 8.99 -4.75
CA SER A 524 20.49 9.08 -3.28
C SER A 524 19.23 8.49 -2.66
N LYS A 525 19.32 8.11 -1.38
CA LYS A 525 18.15 7.71 -0.59
C LYS A 525 17.21 8.91 -0.42
N PRO A 526 15.89 8.72 -0.47
CA PRO A 526 14.94 9.83 -0.32
C PRO A 526 14.74 10.29 1.13
N PHE A 527 15.00 9.42 2.12
CA PHE A 527 14.68 9.67 3.53
C PHE A 527 15.84 9.32 4.45
N ARG A 528 15.94 10.03 5.58
CA ARG A 528 16.78 9.62 6.71
C ARG A 528 16.11 8.51 7.51
N ARG A 529 14.83 8.70 7.84
CA ARG A 529 14.01 7.76 8.62
C ARG A 529 12.72 7.39 7.90
N VAL A 530 12.34 6.12 8.00
CA VAL A 530 11.07 5.58 7.49
C VAL A 530 10.30 4.98 8.67
N PHE A 531 9.12 5.52 8.96
CA PHE A 531 8.24 5.02 10.02
C PHE A 531 7.06 4.28 9.39
N ILE A 532 6.95 2.97 9.66
CA ILE A 532 5.89 2.13 9.09
C ILE A 532 4.96 1.69 10.22
N HIS A 533 3.72 2.18 10.21
CA HIS A 533 2.69 1.79 11.16
C HIS A 533 1.81 0.64 10.64
N GLY A 534 1.07 0.01 11.55
CA GLY A 534 0.11 -1.05 11.23
C GLY A 534 -1.19 -0.52 10.64
N LEU A 535 -2.12 -1.44 10.35
CA LEU A 535 -3.47 -1.12 9.89
C LEU A 535 -4.42 -0.92 11.07
N GLY A 536 -5.42 -0.04 10.91
CA GLY A 536 -6.58 -0.03 11.81
C GLY A 536 -7.39 -1.30 11.62
N LEU A 537 -7.63 -2.04 12.71
CA LEU A 537 -8.36 -3.31 12.70
C LEU A 537 -9.71 -3.19 13.41
N ASP A 538 -10.71 -3.91 12.91
CA ASP A 538 -11.99 -4.09 13.59
C ASP A 538 -11.87 -4.99 14.84
N ALA A 539 -12.96 -5.13 15.59
CA ALA A 539 -12.99 -5.96 16.81
C ALA A 539 -12.64 -7.44 16.59
N ARG A 540 -12.71 -7.92 15.33
CA ARG A 540 -12.38 -9.29 14.92
C ARG A 540 -10.93 -9.41 14.40
N GLY A 541 -10.16 -8.32 14.42
CA GLY A 541 -8.78 -8.28 13.92
C GLY A 541 -8.66 -8.17 12.41
N ARG A 542 -9.74 -7.85 11.69
CA ARG A 542 -9.71 -7.65 10.23
C ARG A 542 -9.40 -6.19 9.94
N ALA A 543 -8.64 -5.91 8.87
CA ALA A 543 -8.39 -4.54 8.45
C ALA A 543 -9.72 -3.81 8.15
N MET A 544 -9.84 -2.56 8.61
CA MET A 544 -11.01 -1.74 8.35
C MET A 544 -11.04 -1.27 6.89
N HIS A 545 -12.10 -1.63 6.16
CA HIS A 545 -12.33 -1.20 4.79
C HIS A 545 -13.79 -0.79 4.58
N ARG A 546 -14.01 0.35 3.91
CA ARG A 546 -15.37 0.83 3.59
C ARG A 546 -16.16 -0.18 2.77
N THR A 547 -15.49 -0.89 1.87
CA THR A 547 -16.08 -1.95 1.04
C THR A 547 -16.58 -3.14 1.85
N GLN A 548 -15.96 -3.45 2.99
CA GLN A 548 -16.37 -4.52 3.90
C GLN A 548 -17.42 -4.05 4.92
N GLY A 549 -17.72 -2.75 4.97
CA GLY A 549 -18.68 -2.17 5.93
C GLY A 549 -18.24 -2.29 7.39
N ASN A 550 -16.97 -2.60 7.66
CA ASN A 550 -16.43 -2.80 9.01
C ASN A 550 -15.65 -1.59 9.54
N VAL A 551 -15.90 -0.41 8.98
CA VAL A 551 -15.26 0.85 9.41
C VAL A 551 -16.00 1.46 10.60
N ILE A 552 -15.26 2.14 11.45
CA ILE A 552 -15.81 2.99 12.51
C ILE A 552 -15.55 4.44 12.12
N ASP A 553 -16.61 5.24 12.07
CA ASP A 553 -16.45 6.69 11.88
C ASP A 553 -15.80 7.31 13.14
N PRO A 554 -14.87 8.26 12.98
CA PRO A 554 -13.91 8.59 14.04
C PRO A 554 -14.46 9.21 15.34
N TRP A 555 -15.65 9.84 15.39
CA TRP A 555 -16.28 10.40 16.60
C TRP A 555 -17.70 10.96 16.27
N PRO A 556 -18.67 11.22 17.21
CA PRO A 556 -20.13 11.27 16.99
C PRO A 556 -20.69 12.47 16.20
N TYR A 557 -19.89 13.13 15.35
CA TYR A 557 -20.36 14.27 14.57
C TYR A 557 -21.29 13.87 13.40
N GLN A 558 -21.04 12.73 12.74
CA GLN A 558 -21.95 12.27 11.68
C GLN A 558 -23.33 11.86 12.23
N ALA A 559 -23.38 11.33 13.45
CA ALA A 559 -24.63 10.98 14.11
C ALA A 559 -25.44 12.24 14.51
N ALA A 560 -24.78 13.30 14.99
CA ALA A 560 -25.42 14.55 15.35
C ALA A 560 -25.93 15.34 14.12
N ARG A 561 -25.16 15.38 13.03
CA ARG A 561 -25.54 16.06 11.78
C ARG A 561 -26.68 15.31 11.05
N ARG A 562 -26.62 13.97 10.99
CA ARG A 562 -27.72 13.12 10.46
C ARG A 562 -28.99 13.13 11.32
N ARG A 563 -28.88 13.41 12.63
CA ARG A 563 -30.06 13.61 13.51
C ARG A 563 -30.73 14.97 13.29
N ARG A 564 -30.01 15.97 12.75
CA ARG A 564 -30.50 17.34 12.53
C ARG A 564 -30.93 17.62 11.08
N ASP A 565 -30.56 16.79 10.11
CA ASP A 565 -30.91 16.94 8.70
C ASP A 565 -32.11 16.03 8.30
N PRO A 566 -33.29 16.60 7.96
CA PRO A 566 -34.48 15.85 7.55
C PRO A 566 -34.28 14.99 6.30
N ALA A 567 -33.37 15.36 5.39
CA ALA A 567 -33.13 14.64 4.14
C ALA A 567 -32.37 13.32 4.37
N LEU A 568 -31.46 13.30 5.37
CA LEU A 568 -30.68 12.12 5.77
C LEU A 568 -31.44 11.15 6.69
N ARG A 569 -32.61 11.56 7.21
CA ARG A 569 -33.47 10.74 8.07
C ARG A 569 -34.22 9.65 7.27
N ARG A 570 -34.59 9.94 6.01
CA ARG A 570 -35.41 9.05 5.17
C ARG A 570 -34.76 7.70 4.82
N GLY A 571 -33.43 7.57 4.92
CA GLY A 571 -32.74 6.31 4.64
C GLY A 571 -32.77 5.30 5.79
N ARG A 572 -33.37 5.65 6.94
CA ARG A 572 -33.45 4.78 8.13
C ARG A 572 -34.77 3.99 8.23
N ASP A 573 -35.82 4.48 7.56
CA ASP A 573 -37.18 3.98 7.72
C ASP A 573 -37.65 3.09 6.54
N GLU A 574 -36.75 2.70 5.63
CA GLU A 574 -37.05 1.66 4.63
C GLU A 574 -37.17 0.28 5.31
N PRO A 575 -38.32 -0.42 5.21
CA PRO A 575 -38.48 -1.75 5.77
C PRO A 575 -37.59 -2.74 5.01
N GLY A 576 -36.46 -3.16 5.61
CA GLY A 576 -35.61 -4.20 5.03
C GLY A 576 -34.11 -4.09 5.35
N ARG A 577 -33.61 -2.94 5.82
CA ARG A 577 -32.20 -2.77 6.23
C ARG A 577 -32.06 -2.56 7.73
N ARG A 578 -32.14 -3.63 8.53
CA ARG A 578 -31.61 -3.59 9.91
C ARG A 578 -30.08 -3.61 9.81
N LEU A 579 -29.42 -2.54 10.25
CA LEU A 579 -28.01 -2.61 10.62
C LEU A 579 -27.84 -3.70 11.69
N PRO A 580 -26.76 -4.49 11.66
CA PRO A 580 -26.48 -5.44 12.72
C PRO A 580 -26.45 -4.69 14.06
N ASP A 581 -27.09 -5.30 15.05
CA ASP A 581 -27.11 -4.87 16.43
C ASP A 581 -25.68 -4.54 16.92
N GLN A 582 -25.42 -3.26 17.21
CA GLN A 582 -24.11 -2.72 17.60
C GLN A 582 -23.82 -2.96 19.09
N ARG A 583 -24.00 -4.21 19.55
CA ARG A 583 -23.62 -4.67 20.89
C ARG A 583 -22.29 -5.43 20.77
N GLY A 584 -21.24 -4.93 21.42
CA GLY A 584 -19.94 -5.56 21.49
C GLY A 584 -19.58 -5.96 22.92
N GLU A 585 -19.03 -7.16 23.10
CA GLU A 585 -18.48 -7.64 24.36
C GLU A 585 -16.95 -7.50 24.36
N ASP A 586 -16.38 -7.12 25.51
CA ASP A 586 -14.92 -7.17 25.69
C ASP A 586 -14.41 -8.62 25.75
N ARG A 587 -13.09 -8.83 25.67
CA ARG A 587 -12.46 -10.18 25.80
C ARG A 587 -12.72 -10.88 27.15
N ARG A 588 -13.45 -10.25 28.07
CA ARG A 588 -13.87 -10.80 29.37
C ARG A 588 -15.39 -11.01 29.44
N GLY A 589 -16.10 -10.94 28.31
CA GLY A 589 -17.53 -11.20 28.23
C GLY A 589 -18.40 -10.14 28.91
N ARG A 590 -17.89 -8.91 29.08
CA ARG A 590 -18.69 -7.82 29.65
C ARG A 590 -19.34 -7.02 28.53
N GLU A 591 -20.63 -6.76 28.69
CA GLU A 591 -21.43 -5.90 27.82
C GLU A 591 -20.87 -4.47 27.90
N VAL A 592 -20.27 -3.97 26.81
CA VAL A 592 -19.73 -2.61 26.75
C VAL A 592 -20.69 -1.74 25.95
N ARG A 593 -21.35 -0.80 26.62
CA ARG A 593 -22.06 0.28 25.92
C ARG A 593 -21.02 1.09 25.14
N HIS A 594 -21.22 1.23 23.83
CA HIS A 594 -20.26 1.86 22.91
C HIS A 594 -19.84 3.28 23.34
N GLU A 595 -20.73 4.03 24.02
CA GLU A 595 -20.43 5.34 24.64
C GLU A 595 -19.24 5.32 25.64
N ALA A 596 -18.93 4.17 26.24
CA ALA A 596 -17.86 4.04 27.25
C ALA A 596 -16.46 3.78 26.64
N LEU A 597 -16.40 3.07 25.51
CA LEU A 597 -15.18 2.94 24.70
C LEU A 597 -14.84 4.28 24.04
N GLU A 598 -15.90 4.95 23.60
CA GLU A 598 -15.88 6.23 22.98
C GLU A 598 -15.18 7.29 23.87
N ARG A 599 -15.56 7.41 25.15
CA ARG A 599 -14.95 8.40 26.06
C ARG A 599 -13.52 8.08 26.49
N ARG A 600 -12.96 6.91 26.21
CA ARG A 600 -11.66 6.49 26.79
C ARG A 600 -10.47 6.59 25.84
N ALA A 601 -10.67 6.40 24.53
CA ALA A 601 -9.56 6.37 23.57
C ALA A 601 -8.92 7.75 23.33
N VAL A 602 -9.71 8.84 23.45
CA VAL A 602 -9.22 10.22 23.33
C VAL A 602 -8.87 10.83 24.70
N HIS A 603 -9.40 10.28 25.79
CA HIS A 603 -9.28 10.85 27.14
C HIS A 603 -8.05 10.37 27.94
N LEU A 604 -7.22 9.50 27.37
CA LEU A 604 -6.04 8.96 28.05
C LEU A 604 -4.82 9.90 28.05
N PHE A 605 -4.94 11.13 27.56
CA PHE A 605 -3.85 12.12 27.62
C PHE A 605 -3.85 13.04 28.86
N VAL A 606 -4.85 12.98 29.75
CA VAL A 606 -4.94 13.92 30.91
C VAL A 606 -5.17 13.26 32.28
N ARG A 607 -5.50 11.96 32.38
CA ARG A 607 -5.67 11.32 33.70
C ARG A 607 -4.40 10.67 34.23
N GLY A 608 -3.47 11.52 34.63
CA GLY A 608 -2.21 11.14 35.30
C GLY A 608 -1.88 11.98 36.54
N ALA A 609 -2.82 12.69 37.16
CA ALA A 609 -2.59 13.34 38.45
C ALA A 609 -3.92 13.70 39.12
N GLY A 610 -4.47 12.78 39.90
CA GLY A 610 -5.69 13.04 40.68
C GLY A 610 -5.62 12.31 42.00
N GLY A 611 -4.99 12.93 43.01
CA GLY A 611 -5.05 12.47 44.39
C GLY A 611 -3.68 12.38 45.08
N ARG A 612 -3.06 13.53 45.35
CA ARG A 612 -2.23 13.83 46.53
C ARG A 612 -1.80 15.30 46.44
N GLU A 613 -1.85 15.99 47.56
CA GLU A 613 -1.55 17.42 47.72
C GLU A 613 -0.27 17.85 46.99
N ALA A 614 -0.32 19.01 46.35
CA ALA A 614 0.79 19.57 45.59
C ALA A 614 1.95 19.97 46.52
N PRO A 615 3.18 19.49 46.31
CA PRO A 615 4.33 19.99 47.06
C PRO A 615 4.73 21.36 46.50
N THR A 616 4.78 22.37 47.37
CA THR A 616 5.34 23.70 47.11
C THR A 616 6.77 23.62 46.55
N LEU A 617 7.00 24.19 45.37
CA LEU A 617 8.31 24.29 44.70
C LEU A 617 9.19 25.38 45.36
N ARG A 618 10.32 24.97 45.96
CA ARG A 618 11.46 25.86 46.28
C ARG A 618 12.43 25.90 45.10
N ARG A 619 12.97 27.09 44.78
CA ARG A 619 14.14 27.27 43.90
C ARG A 619 15.32 26.47 44.43
N MET A 620 16.08 25.80 43.56
CA MET A 620 17.44 25.34 43.91
C MET A 620 18.39 26.53 43.85
N ASP A 621 18.97 26.87 44.99
CA ASP A 621 20.10 27.80 45.10
C ASP A 621 21.38 27.08 44.62
N PRO A 622 22.18 27.65 43.69
CA PRO A 622 23.40 27.00 43.22
C PRO A 622 24.56 27.01 44.24
N ARG A 623 24.47 27.71 45.37
CA ARG A 623 25.57 27.80 46.36
C ARG A 623 25.07 27.82 47.80
N GLY A 624 24.95 26.64 48.43
CA GLY A 624 24.78 26.51 49.87
C GLY A 624 23.94 25.30 50.26
N ALA A 625 24.58 24.26 50.79
CA ALA A 625 23.91 23.04 51.23
C ALA A 625 23.40 23.16 52.68
N GLU A 626 22.16 22.75 52.92
CA GLU A 626 21.75 22.13 54.20
C GLU A 626 21.20 20.71 53.94
N PRO A 627 21.42 19.74 54.85
CA PRO A 627 21.44 18.31 54.51
C PRO A 627 20.12 17.55 54.79
N ALA A 628 18.96 18.19 54.66
CA ALA A 628 17.68 17.51 54.87
C ALA A 628 16.67 17.85 53.76
N ARG A 629 16.65 17.00 52.71
CA ARG A 629 15.61 16.77 51.66
C ARG A 629 16.22 16.65 50.26
N ARG A 630 17.04 15.61 50.04
CA ARG A 630 17.35 15.10 48.70
C ARG A 630 16.46 13.90 48.39
N PHE A 631 15.24 14.13 47.88
CA PHE A 631 14.51 13.12 47.11
C PHE A 631 13.63 13.82 46.08
N VAL A 632 14.23 14.28 44.98
CA VAL A 632 13.50 14.34 43.70
C VAL A 632 13.41 12.88 43.24
N PRO A 633 12.23 12.34 42.89
CA PRO A 633 12.13 10.96 42.42
C PRO A 633 13.05 10.78 41.21
N ARG A 634 13.97 9.81 41.30
CA ARG A 634 14.87 9.39 40.22
C ARG A 634 14.13 8.99 38.94
N ARG A 635 12.79 8.92 38.98
CA ARG A 635 11.87 8.61 37.87
C ARG A 635 11.53 9.78 36.94
N LEU A 636 11.84 11.03 37.30
CA LEU A 636 11.55 12.21 36.44
C LEU A 636 12.76 12.75 35.67
N ARG A 637 13.97 12.24 35.95
CA ARG A 637 15.12 12.42 35.06
C ARG A 637 15.19 11.18 34.18
N GLY A 638 14.96 11.33 32.87
CA GLY A 638 15.41 10.33 31.91
C GLY A 638 16.94 10.15 32.01
N PRO A 639 17.51 9.08 31.42
CA PRO A 639 18.96 8.92 31.38
C PRO A 639 19.60 10.19 30.80
N GLU A 640 20.67 10.68 31.43
CA GLU A 640 21.41 11.85 30.94
C GLU A 640 21.87 11.61 29.49
N PRO A 641 21.79 12.62 28.61
CA PRO A 641 22.35 12.51 27.27
C PRO A 641 23.85 12.27 27.37
N VAL A 642 24.30 11.16 26.78
CA VAL A 642 25.73 10.85 26.63
C VAL A 642 26.33 11.92 25.70
N PRO A 643 27.38 12.65 26.10
CA PRO A 643 28.03 13.61 25.22
C PRO A 643 28.67 12.89 24.03
N PRO A 644 28.82 13.54 22.86
CA PRO A 644 29.43 12.92 21.69
C PRO A 644 30.91 12.61 21.99
N GLY A 645 31.23 11.34 22.17
CA GLY A 645 32.60 10.85 22.24
C GLY A 645 33.14 10.59 20.84
N GLU A 646 34.32 11.12 20.54
CA GLU A 646 35.11 10.82 19.34
C GLU A 646 35.43 9.31 19.19
N PRO A 647 35.71 8.81 17.96
CA PRO A 647 35.70 7.39 17.66
C PRO A 647 36.95 6.68 18.20
N GLY A 648 36.76 5.94 19.29
CA GLY A 648 37.77 5.03 19.85
C GLY A 648 37.62 3.61 19.31
N SER A 649 38.71 3.12 18.73
CA SER A 649 39.07 1.76 18.32
C SER A 649 38.26 0.58 18.87
N GLY A 650 37.94 -0.36 17.97
CA GLY A 650 37.09 -1.51 18.20
C GLY A 650 37.57 -2.56 19.21
N LEU A 651 36.59 -3.35 19.65
CA LEU A 651 36.77 -4.65 20.28
C LEU A 651 35.87 -5.68 19.58
N PRO A 652 36.29 -6.95 19.49
CA PRO A 652 35.84 -7.89 18.47
C PRO A 652 34.45 -8.48 18.75
N LEU A 653 33.70 -8.69 17.67
CA LEU A 653 32.45 -9.44 17.64
C LEU A 653 32.72 -10.93 17.89
N GLU A 654 32.13 -11.52 18.93
CA GLU A 654 32.01 -12.98 19.02
C GLU A 654 30.97 -13.49 18.00
N PRO A 655 31.27 -14.56 17.24
CA PRO A 655 30.35 -15.09 16.24
C PRO A 655 29.27 -15.98 16.87
N VAL A 656 28.01 -15.59 16.69
CA VAL A 656 26.85 -16.46 16.91
C VAL A 656 26.83 -17.52 15.82
N ARG A 657 27.10 -18.77 16.18
CA ARG A 657 27.05 -19.93 15.26
C ARG A 657 25.60 -20.24 14.81
N PRO A 658 25.39 -20.61 13.54
CA PRO A 658 24.07 -20.99 13.01
C PRO A 658 23.71 -22.44 13.38
N ALA A 659 22.44 -22.68 13.69
CA ALA A 659 21.89 -24.02 13.86
C ALA A 659 21.63 -24.66 12.49
N LEU A 660 22.43 -25.68 12.15
CA LEU A 660 22.17 -26.61 11.06
C LEU A 660 21.67 -27.95 11.62
N ARG A 661 20.75 -28.56 10.87
CA ARG A 661 20.17 -29.89 11.06
C ARG A 661 21.24 -30.99 10.97
N GLY A 662 20.98 -32.14 11.58
CA GLY A 662 21.66 -33.40 11.24
C GLY A 662 21.66 -34.44 12.37
N ASP A 663 20.73 -35.39 12.25
CA ASP A 663 20.85 -36.84 12.44
C ASP A 663 22.09 -37.43 13.16
N GLY A 664 21.81 -38.46 13.97
CA GLY A 664 22.62 -39.70 13.98
C GLY A 664 23.76 -39.83 14.99
N GLU A 665 23.52 -40.67 16.00
CA GLU A 665 24.47 -41.53 16.72
C GLU A 665 25.55 -40.89 17.64
N GLY A 666 25.60 -41.42 18.88
CA GLY A 666 26.46 -40.94 19.98
C GLY A 666 27.95 -41.32 19.88
N PRO A 667 28.76 -40.98 20.91
CA PRO A 667 29.03 -42.01 21.91
C PRO A 667 29.21 -41.53 23.37
N ARG A 668 28.69 -42.39 24.27
CA ARG A 668 29.10 -42.79 25.63
C ARG A 668 30.20 -42.01 26.36
N VAL A 669 29.89 -41.59 27.60
CA VAL A 669 30.84 -41.56 28.73
C VAL A 669 30.19 -42.14 29.99
N ARG A 670 30.93 -43.03 30.66
CA ARG A 670 30.61 -43.75 31.91
C ARG A 670 30.75 -42.83 33.13
N GLY A 671 29.98 -43.14 34.18
CA GLY A 671 29.83 -42.31 35.39
C GLY A 671 30.73 -42.68 36.57
N ARG A 672 30.41 -42.14 37.75
CA ARG A 672 30.79 -42.65 39.07
C ARG A 672 29.86 -42.13 40.18
N HIS A 673 29.20 -43.08 40.86
CA HIS A 673 28.70 -43.12 42.25
C HIS A 673 27.68 -42.04 42.72
N GLY A 674 26.51 -42.33 43.33
CA GLY A 674 26.01 -43.53 43.99
C GLY A 674 24.46 -43.57 44.11
N ARG A 675 23.95 -44.73 44.51
CA ARG A 675 22.56 -45.26 44.53
C ARG A 675 21.94 -45.18 45.96
N PRO A 676 20.66 -45.54 46.24
CA PRO A 676 19.48 -45.83 45.38
C PRO A 676 18.07 -45.40 45.93
N MET A 677 17.02 -45.65 45.11
CA MET A 677 15.57 -45.90 45.41
C MET A 677 14.67 -44.66 45.64
N ASP A 678 13.42 -44.57 45.17
CA ASP A 678 12.46 -45.55 44.66
C ASP A 678 11.52 -44.96 43.59
N ALA A 679 10.99 -45.83 42.74
CA ALA A 679 10.06 -45.49 41.66
C ALA A 679 8.63 -45.31 42.18
N ALA A 680 8.08 -44.10 42.05
CA ALA A 680 6.64 -43.85 42.15
C ALA A 680 6.07 -43.53 40.75
N ARG A 681 5.18 -44.41 40.29
CA ARG A 681 4.33 -44.23 39.11
C ARG A 681 3.53 -42.92 39.23
N VAL A 682 3.64 -42.04 38.23
CA VAL A 682 2.70 -40.93 38.04
C VAL A 682 1.61 -41.38 37.06
N PRO A 683 0.30 -41.23 37.38
CA PRO A 683 -0.78 -41.63 36.50
C PRO A 683 -0.90 -40.72 35.27
N ALA A 684 -1.34 -41.30 34.16
CA ALA A 684 -1.72 -40.57 32.97
C ALA A 684 -2.92 -39.64 33.26
N GLY A 685 -2.75 -38.34 33.00
CA GLY A 685 -3.81 -37.35 33.14
C GLY A 685 -3.26 -35.99 33.59
N SER A 686 -2.68 -35.22 32.68
CA SER A 686 -2.46 -33.79 32.87
C SER A 686 -2.80 -33.06 31.57
N PRO A 687 -3.57 -31.97 31.63
CA PRO A 687 -4.05 -31.26 30.46
C PRO A 687 -2.88 -30.56 29.75
N ALA A 688 -3.00 -30.41 28.43
CA ALA A 688 -2.01 -29.75 27.58
C ALA A 688 -1.60 -28.38 28.15
N PRO A 689 -0.32 -27.98 28.02
CA PRO A 689 0.14 -26.68 28.48
C PRO A 689 -0.63 -25.57 27.74
N PRO A 690 -0.98 -24.45 28.41
CA PRO A 690 -1.67 -23.35 27.75
C PRO A 690 -0.78 -22.81 26.63
N ARG A 691 -1.35 -22.71 25.42
CA ARG A 691 -0.73 -22.03 24.27
C ARG A 691 -0.16 -20.70 24.75
N ALA A 692 1.12 -20.46 24.46
CA ALA A 692 1.78 -19.19 24.72
C ALA A 692 0.93 -18.07 24.12
N ARG A 693 0.38 -17.22 24.99
CA ARG A 693 -0.36 -16.03 24.59
C ARG A 693 0.65 -15.08 23.96
N HIS A 694 0.64 -14.96 22.63
CA HIS A 694 1.26 -13.82 21.96
C HIS A 694 0.66 -12.54 22.57
N PRO A 695 1.48 -11.59 23.06
CA PRO A 695 0.97 -10.33 23.55
C PRO A 695 0.44 -9.53 22.36
N VAL A 696 -0.87 -9.56 22.17
CA VAL A 696 -1.57 -8.54 21.40
C VAL A 696 -1.53 -7.29 22.26
N LEU A 697 -0.70 -6.32 21.87
CA LEU A 697 -0.62 -5.01 22.50
C LEU A 697 -2.02 -4.38 22.48
N ASP A 698 -2.57 -4.17 23.66
CA ASP A 698 -3.79 -3.39 23.87
C ASP A 698 -3.51 -1.95 23.42
N GLY A 699 -4.42 -1.36 22.64
CA GLY A 699 -4.33 0.05 22.24
C GLY A 699 -4.26 1.01 23.42
N GLN A 700 -4.61 0.57 24.64
CA GLN A 700 -4.43 1.32 25.89
C GLN A 700 -2.96 1.49 26.30
N ASP A 701 -2.06 0.56 25.97
CA ASP A 701 -0.66 0.61 26.42
C ASP A 701 0.23 1.51 25.54
N LEU A 702 -0.19 1.80 24.30
CA LEU A 702 0.58 2.66 23.39
C LEU A 702 0.44 4.15 23.71
N ALA A 703 -0.71 4.56 24.27
CA ALA A 703 -1.00 5.97 24.59
C ALA A 703 -0.39 6.44 25.92
N VAL A 704 0.04 5.53 26.80
CA VAL A 704 0.52 5.86 28.16
C VAL A 704 2.04 5.71 28.31
N ARG A 705 2.74 5.10 27.33
CA ARG A 705 4.20 4.87 27.39
C ARG A 705 5.03 5.62 26.34
N VAL A 706 4.44 6.51 25.54
CA VAL A 706 5.14 7.34 24.53
C VAL A 706 4.88 8.81 24.79
#